data_AF-A0A9X5SDP5-F1
#
_entry.id   AF-A0A9X5SDP5-F1
#
_cell.length_a   1.000
_cell.length_b   1.000
_cell.length_c   1.000
_cell.angle_alpha   90.00
_cell.angle_beta   90.00
_cell.angle_gamma   90.00
#
_symmetry.space_group_name_H-M   'P 1'
#
loop_
_entity.id
_entity.type
_entity.pdbx_description
1 polymer ?
#
loop_
_entity_poly.entity_id
_entity_poly.type
_entity_poly.pdbx_seq_one_letter_code
_entity_poly.pdbx_strand_id
1 'polypeptide(L)'
;MRLTHIKLSGFKSFTDPTTIHVPGQLVAVIGPNGCGKSNVIDAVRWVLGEASAKQLRGESMQDVIFNGAATRRPAPRASVELVFDNSDHSLQGAWGQYAEVSIKRQLTRQGESTYFINNQTVRRRDITDLFLGTGVGARGYAVIEQGMISRIIEARPEELRAYIEEAAGVSKYKERRKETEGRLKDTREHLQRLGDLQNELARQVEKLEKQAETAERYKSLTAQLNQQQDLLDYAQWQQSLAAADKATAQHQSLQAQQDETAAQVQALNDEVHALQTAEQSQQQAVHELSNKRGVLREQIARLEEQIRHQQNLHQRIERDKQAAQAQMQRIHQEQQQIRVQLEENELQAEEKQTELAEWAMQVAEHEERLPELEEVQATLNAAFQTQQDEANRIRRELALKQQQLAHAEQTVTKHEERKGRLKQENQALNLPDEAETAAAQEAAALLQSQQEHYEEQIIAAEEALHAAREAFQTASDRFQSLKQRHITLQAQQQALSQILSQQQEAADFWQATDHAAAPQLWQHITAPAEWQHALSVILAERLHARAVPHGFVPPAPLPQGQAAWLSDDLSGGIKKSLPVQALLNQIQAQPPFQTALHHWLDGVLCAPDLSYALAHQSDLGAHQIWLTFEGHQVDKVSVLLYAKPAQESLIAQKARLDGIASELENLAPELSAAEAAFKQAEAAVRSSEVQHKNLMQQQQQHTRQYSQAQQRAAELLARTNQGQIRREHIERELAQLAEEQTALQHTSDGLSDDIATLQEAAAELEHQQQTTAHSRQEQQGRLKQAQLALLEANRQYGLAEVAVHKLNQQKQNYQQQIARLEQQTLDWQERQQELALAYETEFQNDEQHIKLDELTEAVHTLDEEYIAVQEKLAQIQEQGREQYARVQTLQTKLPQLQAATQTALLQQQEALINAKRYHQNLTERAADLDALEALAKESPKVLNSSIGSLTQQIEALGAVNLAALQELEEARERDGYYRSQSEDVQAAISLLEEAIAQIDDKTKERFKETFDAVNGKVQTFFPTLFGGGEATLKMIGDDLLTAGVSIMARPPGKKNSTIHLLSGGEKALTAMSLVFALFSLNPAPFCLLDEVDAPLDDANTSRFCNLVKEMSAQTQFLYISHNRLTMEMAEQLVGVTMQEKGVSRVVAVDIKQALEMAEP
;
A
#
# COMPACT_ATOMS: atom_id res chain seq x y z
N MET A 1 19.84 20.25 12.44
CA MET A 1 19.13 18.97 12.59
C MET A 1 20.09 17.94 13.19
N ARG A 2 19.66 17.17 14.20
CA ARG A 2 20.49 16.13 14.87
C ARG A 2 19.71 14.85 15.06
N LEU A 3 20.35 13.69 14.92
CA LEU A 3 19.69 12.40 15.19
C LEU A 3 19.67 12.18 16.70
N THR A 4 18.49 11.93 17.28
CA THR A 4 18.33 11.72 18.73
C THR A 4 18.03 10.27 19.08
N HIS A 5 17.19 9.61 18.27
CA HIS A 5 16.77 8.23 18.50
C HIS A 5 16.71 7.42 17.21
N ILE A 6 17.14 6.16 17.30
CA ILE A 6 16.88 5.13 16.30
C ILE A 6 16.00 4.06 16.95
N LYS A 7 14.74 3.98 16.55
CA LYS A 7 13.80 2.97 17.05
C LYS A 7 13.68 1.83 16.03
N LEU A 8 13.89 0.61 16.47
CA LEU A 8 13.94 -0.61 15.65
C LEU A 8 12.91 -1.61 16.18
N SER A 9 12.16 -2.28 15.31
CA SER A 9 11.30 -3.40 15.70
C SER A 9 11.16 -4.39 14.55
N GLY A 10 11.37 -5.67 14.82
CA GLY A 10 11.29 -6.73 13.82
C GLY A 10 12.28 -6.59 12.65
N PHE A 11 13.36 -5.81 12.82
CA PHE A 11 14.32 -5.49 11.77
C PHE A 11 15.59 -6.35 11.92
N LYS A 12 15.85 -7.24 10.95
CA LYS A 12 16.96 -8.20 10.97
C LYS A 12 17.09 -8.88 12.34
N SER A 13 18.20 -8.71 13.05
CA SER A 13 18.43 -9.32 14.37
C SER A 13 17.73 -8.60 15.55
N PHE A 14 17.07 -7.46 15.33
CA PHE A 14 16.34 -6.72 16.37
C PHE A 14 14.86 -7.12 16.39
N THR A 15 14.54 -8.15 17.17
CA THR A 15 13.19 -8.73 17.25
C THR A 15 12.24 -7.84 18.04
N ASP A 16 12.64 -7.48 19.26
CA ASP A 16 11.84 -6.71 20.20
C ASP A 16 12.02 -5.21 19.94
N PRO A 17 11.00 -4.36 20.21
CA PRO A 17 11.11 -2.92 20.09
C PRO A 17 12.32 -2.38 20.87
N THR A 18 13.31 -1.87 20.14
CA THR A 18 14.60 -1.44 20.67
C THR A 18 14.82 0.02 20.31
N THR A 19 15.12 0.86 21.30
CA THR A 19 15.44 2.28 21.08
C THR A 19 16.92 2.52 21.37
N ILE A 20 17.65 2.99 20.37
CA ILE A 20 19.05 3.43 20.50
C ILE A 20 19.04 4.94 20.68
N HIS A 21 19.48 5.39 21.86
CA HIS A 21 19.62 6.81 22.17
C HIS A 21 20.99 7.31 21.72
N VAL A 22 21.03 8.36 20.89
CA VAL A 22 22.25 8.95 20.33
C VAL A 22 22.33 10.47 20.56
N PRO A 23 22.26 10.98 21.81
CA PRO A 23 22.33 12.42 22.07
C PRO A 23 23.73 13.05 21.89
N GLY A 24 24.81 12.25 21.93
CA GLY A 24 26.20 12.75 21.85
C GLY A 24 26.66 13.15 20.43
N GLN A 25 27.76 13.92 20.34
CA GLN A 25 28.38 14.30 19.06
C GLN A 25 29.29 13.20 18.51
N LEU A 26 29.90 12.40 19.38
CA LEU A 26 30.74 11.25 19.04
C LEU A 26 30.16 9.98 19.68
N VAL A 27 29.41 9.19 18.91
CA VAL A 27 28.78 7.96 19.39
C VAL A 27 29.44 6.76 18.73
N ALA A 28 29.94 5.83 19.54
CA ALA A 28 30.53 4.59 19.05
C ALA A 28 29.60 3.40 19.33
N VAL A 29 29.27 2.61 18.30
CA VAL A 29 28.53 1.36 18.45
C VAL A 29 29.52 0.20 18.48
N ILE A 30 29.60 -0.48 19.63
CA ILE A 30 30.59 -1.54 19.89
C ILE A 30 29.93 -2.87 20.24
N GLY A 31 30.66 -3.98 20.15
CA GLY A 31 30.15 -5.31 20.52
C GLY A 31 30.88 -6.44 19.78
N PRO A 32 30.71 -7.71 20.21
CA PRO A 32 31.41 -8.86 19.63
C PRO A 32 31.12 -9.05 18.12
N ASN A 33 32.01 -9.73 17.39
CA ASN A 33 31.78 -10.02 15.97
C ASN A 33 30.48 -10.83 15.79
N GLY A 34 29.65 -10.44 14.82
CA GLY A 34 28.38 -11.13 14.53
C GLY A 34 27.20 -10.80 15.46
N CYS A 35 27.31 -9.84 16.39
CA CYS A 35 26.21 -9.47 17.29
C CYS A 35 25.15 -8.52 16.67
N GLY A 36 25.26 -8.16 15.39
CA GLY A 36 24.28 -7.32 14.68
C GLY A 36 24.59 -5.81 14.62
N LYS A 37 25.85 -5.39 14.84
CA LYS A 37 26.25 -3.96 14.80
C LYS A 37 25.95 -3.28 13.46
N SER A 38 26.37 -3.88 12.34
CA SER A 38 26.13 -3.32 11.01
C SER A 38 24.64 -3.25 10.64
N ASN A 39 23.78 -4.03 11.31
CA ASN A 39 22.33 -3.93 11.10
C ASN A 39 21.77 -2.56 11.56
N VAL A 40 22.45 -1.85 12.45
CA VAL A 40 22.06 -0.48 12.85
C VAL A 40 22.25 0.50 11.69
N ILE A 41 23.34 0.38 10.92
CA ILE A 41 23.59 1.20 9.73
C ILE A 41 22.61 0.85 8.62
N ASP A 42 22.37 -0.44 8.39
CA ASP A 42 21.39 -0.90 7.42
C ASP A 42 19.99 -0.36 7.73
N ALA A 43 19.62 -0.25 9.01
CA ALA A 43 18.35 0.31 9.43
C ALA A 43 18.22 1.80 9.07
N VAL A 44 19.26 2.59 9.34
CA VAL A 44 19.30 4.02 8.99
C VAL A 44 19.17 4.20 7.48
N ARG A 45 19.96 3.46 6.67
CA ARG A 45 19.89 3.52 5.20
C ARG A 45 18.53 3.14 4.64
N TRP A 46 17.95 2.09 5.20
CA TRP A 46 16.65 1.61 4.79
C TRP A 46 15.57 2.67 4.99
N VAL A 47 15.57 3.41 6.10
CA VAL A 47 14.64 4.53 6.31
C VAL A 47 14.91 5.71 5.38
N LEU A 48 16.18 6.02 5.09
CA LEU A 48 16.57 7.13 4.22
C LEU A 48 16.29 6.91 2.73
N GLY A 49 15.72 5.77 2.35
CA GLY A 49 15.19 5.57 1.00
C GLY A 49 15.92 4.57 0.12
N GLU A 50 16.85 3.77 0.67
CA GLU A 50 17.56 2.74 -0.09
C GLU A 50 16.58 1.67 -0.62
N ALA A 51 16.71 1.35 -1.91
CA ALA A 51 15.82 0.46 -2.65
C ALA A 51 16.47 -0.88 -3.03
N SER A 52 17.80 -0.96 -2.99
CA SER A 52 18.57 -2.15 -3.33
C SER A 52 18.76 -3.06 -2.13
N ALA A 53 18.14 -4.26 -2.18
CA ALA A 53 18.32 -5.29 -1.16
C ALA A 53 19.80 -5.72 -1.00
N LYS A 54 20.54 -5.76 -2.12
CA LYS A 54 21.97 -6.09 -2.15
C LYS A 54 22.82 -5.12 -1.33
N GLN A 55 22.45 -3.83 -1.30
CA GLN A 55 23.15 -2.82 -0.51
C GLN A 55 22.81 -2.88 0.99
N LEU A 56 21.68 -3.51 1.33
CA LEU A 56 21.30 -3.82 2.71
C LEU A 56 21.75 -5.23 3.12
N ARG A 57 22.71 -5.84 2.43
CA ARG A 57 23.26 -7.18 2.70
C ARG A 57 22.17 -8.28 2.75
N GLY A 58 21.18 -8.19 1.86
CA GLY A 58 20.14 -9.20 1.64
C GLY A 58 19.94 -9.52 0.15
N GLU A 59 19.23 -10.61 -0.15
CA GLU A 59 18.89 -10.99 -1.53
C GLU A 59 17.57 -10.35 -1.96
N SER A 60 16.62 -10.24 -1.03
CA SER A 60 15.30 -9.65 -1.21
C SER A 60 15.06 -8.53 -0.19
N MET A 61 14.21 -7.56 -0.53
CA MET A 61 13.81 -6.51 0.42
C MET A 61 13.04 -7.08 1.62
N GLN A 62 12.50 -8.31 1.54
CA GLN A 62 11.86 -9.00 2.66
C GLN A 62 12.87 -9.47 3.72
N ASP A 63 14.15 -9.60 3.37
CA ASP A 63 15.22 -10.05 4.29
C ASP A 63 15.57 -9.02 5.38
N VAL A 64 15.00 -7.81 5.30
CA VAL A 64 15.06 -6.83 6.38
C VAL A 64 14.14 -7.21 7.55
N ILE A 65 13.17 -8.11 7.34
CA ILE A 65 12.27 -8.61 8.38
C ILE A 65 12.94 -9.76 9.12
N PHE A 66 12.85 -9.77 10.46
CA PHE A 66 13.37 -10.88 11.26
C PHE A 66 12.75 -12.22 10.83
N ASN A 67 13.61 -13.14 10.39
CA ASN A 67 13.22 -14.44 9.84
C ASN A 67 13.09 -15.56 10.87
N GLY A 68 13.18 -15.26 12.18
CA GLY A 68 13.07 -16.23 13.26
C GLY A 68 14.42 -16.70 13.80
N ALA A 69 14.42 -17.22 15.02
CA ALA A 69 15.55 -17.87 15.67
C ALA A 69 15.06 -19.14 16.39
N ALA A 70 15.97 -19.99 16.87
CA ALA A 70 15.63 -21.28 17.51
C ALA A 70 14.60 -21.15 18.66
N THR A 71 14.56 -20.01 19.34
CA THR A 71 13.68 -19.70 20.47
C THR A 71 12.57 -18.69 20.15
N ARG A 72 12.53 -18.09 18.94
CA ARG A 72 11.68 -16.93 18.62
C ARG A 72 11.04 -17.04 17.23
N ARG A 73 9.73 -16.78 17.15
CA ARG A 73 8.96 -16.77 15.89
C ARG A 73 9.41 -15.63 14.96
N PRO A 74 9.31 -15.81 13.62
CA PRO A 74 9.57 -14.74 12.66
C PRO A 74 8.66 -13.52 12.89
N ALA A 75 9.18 -12.31 12.67
CA ALA A 75 8.39 -11.10 12.82
C ALA A 75 7.42 -10.92 11.63
N PRO A 76 6.19 -10.43 11.86
CA PRO A 76 5.22 -10.20 10.77
C PRO A 76 5.54 -8.94 9.95
N ARG A 77 6.29 -7.99 10.53
CA ARG A 77 6.71 -6.73 9.91
C ARG A 77 8.03 -6.25 10.49
N ALA A 78 8.77 -5.47 9.70
CA ALA A 78 9.87 -4.65 10.17
C ALA A 78 9.44 -3.19 10.19
N SER A 79 9.82 -2.46 11.23
CA SER A 79 9.69 -1.01 11.27
C SER A 79 10.93 -0.37 11.86
N VAL A 80 11.41 0.68 11.22
CA VAL A 80 12.51 1.51 11.71
C VAL A 80 12.04 2.96 11.67
N GLU A 81 12.29 3.69 12.76
CA GLU A 81 11.95 5.10 12.91
C GLU A 81 13.19 5.88 13.38
N LEU A 82 13.55 6.90 12.61
CA LEU A 82 14.61 7.85 12.92
C LEU A 82 13.97 9.12 13.45
N VAL A 83 14.42 9.59 14.60
CA VAL A 83 13.90 10.80 15.23
C VAL A 83 14.99 11.87 15.19
N PHE A 84 14.64 13.01 14.61
CA PHE A 84 15.53 14.15 14.44
C PHE A 84 15.06 15.34 15.27
N ASP A 85 15.98 15.95 15.99
CA ASP A 85 15.81 17.28 16.57
C ASP A 85 16.14 18.33 15.51
N ASN A 86 15.17 19.21 15.23
CA ASN A 86 15.23 20.32 14.27
C ASN A 86 15.06 21.67 14.99
N SER A 87 15.45 21.76 16.26
CA SER A 87 15.41 23.02 17.04
C SER A 87 16.23 24.16 16.43
N ASP A 88 17.17 23.85 15.53
CA ASP A 88 17.97 24.82 14.76
C ASP A 88 17.32 25.23 13.43
N HIS A 89 16.13 24.72 13.11
CA HIS A 89 15.36 24.99 11.90
C HIS A 89 16.17 24.86 10.59
N SER A 90 17.14 23.94 10.55
CA SER A 90 17.95 23.71 9.35
C SER A 90 17.16 23.07 8.20
N LEU A 91 16.06 22.38 8.50
CA LEU A 91 15.14 21.82 7.50
C LEU A 91 14.25 22.91 6.88
N GLN A 92 14.18 22.94 5.56
CA GLN A 92 13.32 23.87 4.80
C GLN A 92 12.07 23.15 4.27
N GLY A 93 10.97 23.88 4.06
CA GLY A 93 9.74 23.35 3.46
C GLY A 93 8.62 23.06 4.48
N ALA A 94 7.61 22.28 4.06
CA ALA A 94 6.38 22.03 4.83
C ALA A 94 6.62 21.39 6.21
N TRP A 95 7.74 20.69 6.39
CA TRP A 95 8.09 19.97 7.62
C TRP A 95 9.10 20.72 8.51
N GLY A 96 9.64 21.86 8.05
CA GLY A 96 10.65 22.64 8.78
C GLY A 96 10.09 23.43 9.98
N GLN A 97 8.76 23.52 10.10
CA GLN A 97 8.05 24.18 11.20
C GLN A 97 8.06 23.37 12.50
N TYR A 98 8.30 22.06 12.41
CA TYR A 98 8.32 21.17 13.56
C TYR A 98 9.71 21.17 14.21
N ALA A 99 9.73 21.28 15.54
CA ALA A 99 10.96 21.20 16.34
C ALA A 99 11.54 19.78 16.36
N GLU A 100 10.71 18.76 16.14
CA GLU A 100 11.10 17.36 16.06
C GLU A 100 10.47 16.72 14.81
N VAL A 101 11.27 15.95 14.07
CA VAL A 101 10.85 15.27 12.85
C VAL A 101 11.17 13.79 12.98
N SER A 102 10.14 12.95 13.02
CA SER A 102 10.25 11.49 12.98
C SER A 102 10.02 10.98 11.56
N ILE A 103 10.90 10.10 11.10
CA ILE A 103 10.81 9.45 9.79
C ILE A 103 10.78 7.95 10.01
N LYS A 104 9.70 7.31 9.60
CA LYS A 104 9.48 5.88 9.80
C LYS A 104 9.24 5.17 8.49
N ARG A 105 9.88 4.01 8.31
CA ARG A 105 9.59 3.07 7.23
C ARG A 105 9.10 1.76 7.82
N GLN A 106 8.04 1.20 7.23
CA GLN A 106 7.46 -0.08 7.62
C GLN A 106 7.33 -0.99 6.40
N LEU A 107 7.70 -2.26 6.57
CA LEU A 107 7.53 -3.30 5.55
C LEU A 107 6.88 -4.53 6.16
N THR A 108 5.82 -5.00 5.50
CA THR A 108 5.11 -6.24 5.85
C THR A 108 5.64 -7.41 5.02
N ARG A 109 5.42 -8.65 5.49
CA ARG A 109 5.76 -9.86 4.70
C ARG A 109 5.02 -9.97 3.36
N GLN A 110 3.94 -9.21 3.17
CA GLN A 110 3.20 -9.11 1.90
C GLN A 110 3.91 -8.23 0.86
N GLY A 111 5.01 -7.56 1.22
CA GLY A 111 5.78 -6.70 0.31
C GLY A 111 5.37 -5.23 0.30
N GLU A 112 4.40 -4.83 1.13
CA GLU A 112 3.97 -3.43 1.22
C GLU A 112 4.97 -2.59 2.02
N SER A 113 5.71 -1.71 1.34
CA SER A 113 6.63 -0.75 1.95
C SER A 113 5.97 0.63 2.08
N THR A 114 5.72 1.08 3.31
CA THR A 114 5.08 2.37 3.60
C THR A 114 6.04 3.32 4.31
N TYR A 115 6.02 4.61 3.94
CA TYR A 115 6.80 5.67 4.57
C TYR A 115 5.90 6.60 5.37
N PHE A 116 6.41 7.07 6.50
CA PHE A 116 5.74 8.02 7.38
C PHE A 116 6.68 9.15 7.76
N ILE A 117 6.17 10.39 7.77
CA ILE A 117 6.80 11.54 8.43
C ILE A 117 5.83 11.98 9.53
N ASN A 118 6.28 12.05 10.79
CA ASN A 118 5.43 12.41 11.94
C ASN A 118 4.11 11.63 11.98
N ASN A 119 4.19 10.31 11.76
CA ASN A 119 3.06 9.36 11.65
C ASN A 119 2.07 9.61 10.49
N GLN A 120 2.33 10.53 9.58
CA GLN A 120 1.52 10.73 8.37
C GLN A 120 2.12 9.95 7.20
N THR A 121 1.28 9.22 6.45
CA THR A 121 1.71 8.44 5.27
C THR A 121 2.16 9.35 4.14
N VAL A 122 3.39 9.15 3.66
CA VAL A 122 3.98 9.95 2.58
C VAL A 122 4.58 9.06 1.49
N ARG A 123 4.88 9.64 0.32
CA ARG A 123 5.54 8.93 -0.77
C ARG A 123 7.04 8.94 -0.54
N ARG A 124 7.75 7.95 -1.11
CA ARG A 124 9.23 7.89 -1.08
C ARG A 124 9.88 9.16 -1.64
N ARG A 125 9.25 9.77 -2.65
CA ARG A 125 9.71 11.04 -3.24
C ARG A 125 9.75 12.16 -2.19
N ASP A 126 8.76 12.23 -1.30
CA ASP A 126 8.70 13.27 -0.26
C ASP A 126 9.85 13.13 0.75
N ILE A 127 10.30 11.90 1.01
CA ILE A 127 11.48 11.60 1.85
C ILE A 127 12.78 12.02 1.14
N THR A 128 12.88 11.75 -0.17
CA THR A 128 14.02 12.17 -0.98
C THR A 128 14.10 13.69 -1.09
N ASP A 129 12.96 14.36 -1.29
CA ASP A 129 12.85 15.82 -1.38
C ASP A 129 13.19 16.50 -0.04
N LEU A 130 12.85 15.88 1.10
CA LEU A 130 13.17 16.39 2.44
C LEU A 130 14.69 16.49 2.69
N PHE A 131 15.47 15.55 2.16
CA PHE A 131 16.92 15.49 2.37
C PHE A 131 17.76 15.93 1.17
N LEU A 132 17.13 16.36 0.08
CA LEU A 132 17.83 16.76 -1.15
C LEU A 132 18.75 17.97 -0.88
N GLY A 133 20.05 17.82 -1.15
CA GLY A 133 21.04 18.87 -0.88
C GLY A 133 21.49 18.98 0.58
N THR A 134 21.07 18.08 1.48
CA THR A 134 21.55 17.98 2.87
C THR A 134 22.69 16.97 3.05
N GLY A 135 23.06 16.25 1.98
CA GLY A 135 24.05 15.16 2.02
C GLY A 135 23.51 13.83 2.57
N VAL A 136 22.28 13.79 3.10
CA VAL A 136 21.64 12.63 3.75
C VAL A 136 20.58 12.00 2.83
N GLY A 137 21.00 11.54 1.65
CA GLY A 137 20.12 10.82 0.71
C GLY A 137 20.55 9.37 0.49
N ALA A 138 19.75 8.58 -0.23
CA ALA A 138 20.13 7.22 -0.65
C ALA A 138 21.43 7.18 -1.48
N ARG A 139 21.75 8.29 -2.18
CA ARG A 139 23.03 8.50 -2.90
C ARG A 139 23.96 9.49 -2.18
N GLY A 140 23.63 9.85 -0.94
CA GLY A 140 24.39 10.80 -0.14
C GLY A 140 25.70 10.21 0.38
N TYR A 141 26.66 11.08 0.68
CA TYR A 141 27.95 10.71 1.24
C TYR A 141 27.91 10.54 2.78
N ALA A 142 26.77 10.83 3.43
CA ALA A 142 26.57 10.76 4.88
C ALA A 142 26.73 9.36 5.50
N VAL A 143 26.52 8.28 4.75
CA VAL A 143 26.59 6.90 5.27
C VAL A 143 27.66 6.08 4.57
N ILE A 144 28.75 5.80 5.28
CA ILE A 144 29.93 5.10 4.76
C ILE A 144 29.95 3.66 5.25
N GLU A 145 29.75 2.71 4.33
CA GLU A 145 29.90 1.28 4.60
C GLU A 145 31.32 0.78 4.34
N GLN A 146 31.62 -0.39 4.91
CA GLN A 146 32.77 -1.20 4.54
C GLN A 146 32.77 -1.44 3.02
N GLY A 147 33.80 -0.94 2.34
CA GLY A 147 33.96 -1.03 0.88
C GLY A 147 33.42 0.15 0.06
N MET A 148 32.58 1.04 0.62
CA MET A 148 32.15 2.28 -0.08
C MET A 148 33.32 3.22 -0.34
N ILE A 149 34.26 3.28 0.62
CA ILE A 149 35.50 4.05 0.52
C ILE A 149 36.30 3.63 -0.73
N SER A 150 36.41 2.31 -0.96
CA SER A 150 37.05 1.79 -2.18
C SER A 150 36.25 2.11 -3.44
N ARG A 151 34.91 2.01 -3.39
CA ARG A 151 34.04 2.33 -4.54
C ARG A 151 34.08 3.79 -4.96
N ILE A 152 34.14 4.74 -4.02
CA ILE A 152 34.21 6.18 -4.35
C ILE A 152 35.49 6.49 -5.15
N ILE A 153 36.58 5.80 -4.84
CA ILE A 153 37.85 5.95 -5.56
C ILE A 153 37.86 5.21 -6.91
N GLU A 154 37.20 4.06 -6.99
CA GLU A 154 37.11 3.24 -8.20
C GLU A 154 35.95 3.67 -9.11
N ALA A 155 35.16 4.67 -8.68
CA ALA A 155 34.04 5.23 -9.40
C ALA A 155 34.49 5.82 -10.74
N ARG A 156 33.62 5.73 -11.75
CA ARG A 156 33.88 6.38 -13.03
C ARG A 156 33.87 7.90 -12.86
N PRO A 157 34.58 8.67 -13.71
CA PRO A 157 34.62 10.12 -13.58
C PRO A 157 33.24 10.79 -13.55
N GLU A 158 32.25 10.24 -14.24
CA GLU A 158 30.86 10.73 -14.23
C GLU A 158 30.13 10.41 -12.92
N GLU A 159 30.46 9.30 -12.27
CA GLU A 159 29.90 8.90 -10.97
C GLU A 159 30.52 9.73 -9.83
N LEU A 160 31.82 10.02 -9.90
CA LEU A 160 32.49 10.88 -8.94
C LEU A 160 31.98 12.32 -9.00
N ARG A 161 31.66 12.81 -10.21
CA ARG A 161 31.00 14.09 -10.43
C ARG A 161 29.66 14.17 -9.67
N ALA A 162 28.86 13.11 -9.70
CA ALA A 162 27.54 13.11 -9.05
C ALA A 162 27.62 13.36 -7.53
N TYR A 163 28.67 12.87 -6.85
CA TYR A 163 28.88 13.16 -5.43
C TYR A 163 29.22 14.64 -5.17
N ILE A 164 29.97 15.28 -6.07
CA ILE A 164 30.29 16.70 -5.99
C ILE A 164 29.07 17.55 -6.36
N GLU A 165 28.24 17.13 -7.33
CA GLU A 165 26.97 17.79 -7.66
C GLU A 165 26.00 17.80 -6.47
N GLU A 166 25.94 16.70 -5.72
CA GLU A 166 25.14 16.59 -4.50
C GLU A 166 25.72 17.46 -3.37
N ALA A 167 27.03 17.43 -3.18
CA ALA A 167 27.72 18.31 -2.23
C ALA A 167 27.62 19.79 -2.61
N ALA A 168 27.43 20.13 -3.88
CA ALA A 168 27.21 21.51 -4.33
C ALA A 168 25.73 21.94 -4.27
N GLY A 169 24.81 21.01 -3.94
CA GLY A 169 23.36 21.25 -3.91
C GLY A 169 22.77 21.57 -5.28
N VAL A 170 23.43 21.14 -6.36
CA VAL A 170 23.06 21.50 -7.74
C VAL A 170 22.12 20.48 -8.36
N SER A 171 21.95 19.31 -7.74
CA SER A 171 20.97 18.28 -8.09
C SER A 171 19.55 18.87 -8.25
N LYS A 172 19.13 19.78 -7.35
CA LYS A 172 17.85 20.50 -7.41
C LYS A 172 17.69 21.34 -8.69
N TYR A 173 18.78 21.99 -9.12
CA TYR A 173 18.78 22.86 -10.30
C TYR A 173 18.73 22.04 -11.59
N LYS A 174 19.41 20.89 -11.63
CA LYS A 174 19.40 19.95 -12.75
C LYS A 174 18.02 19.34 -13.00
N GLU A 175 17.30 19.00 -11.93
CA GLU A 175 15.92 18.49 -12.02
C GLU A 175 14.94 19.58 -12.49
N ARG A 176 15.09 20.81 -11.96
CA ARG A 176 14.30 21.98 -12.39
C ARG A 176 14.60 22.40 -13.83
N ARG A 177 15.85 22.26 -14.29
CA ARG A 177 16.27 22.47 -15.68
C ARG A 177 15.54 21.52 -16.62
N LYS A 178 15.49 20.23 -16.29
CA LYS A 178 14.82 19.19 -17.10
C LYS A 178 13.32 19.46 -17.25
N GLU A 179 12.67 19.96 -16.21
CA GLU A 179 11.26 20.37 -16.26
C GLU A 179 11.06 21.59 -17.18
N THR A 180 11.94 22.59 -17.06
CA THR A 180 11.87 23.83 -17.86
C THR A 180 12.14 23.56 -19.35
N GLU A 181 13.07 22.65 -19.65
CA GLU A 181 13.40 22.18 -21.01
C GLU A 181 12.21 21.45 -21.68
N GLY A 182 11.43 20.68 -20.91
CA GLY A 182 10.18 20.10 -21.38
C GLY A 182 9.17 21.17 -21.80
N ARG A 183 8.94 22.18 -20.96
CA ARG A 183 7.99 23.29 -21.27
C ARG A 183 8.43 24.14 -22.46
N LEU A 184 9.74 24.34 -22.64
CA LEU A 184 10.30 25.05 -23.79
C LEU A 184 10.02 24.32 -25.11
N LYS A 185 10.10 22.99 -25.11
CA LYS A 185 9.80 22.17 -26.28
C LYS A 185 8.34 22.35 -26.73
N ASP A 186 7.40 22.26 -25.79
CA ASP A 186 5.97 22.42 -26.08
C ASP A 186 5.65 23.83 -26.61
N THR A 187 6.29 24.86 -26.06
CA THR A 187 6.07 26.27 -26.48
C THR A 187 6.61 26.56 -27.89
N ARG A 188 7.72 25.92 -28.29
CA ARG A 188 8.27 26.05 -29.66
C ARG A 188 7.35 25.42 -30.72
N GLU A 189 6.69 24.31 -30.40
CA GLU A 189 5.70 23.68 -31.29
C GLU A 189 4.47 24.60 -31.50
N HIS A 190 4.08 25.39 -30.50
CA HIS A 190 3.01 26.38 -30.64
C HIS A 190 3.39 27.59 -31.51
N LEU A 191 4.63 28.11 -31.37
CA LEU A 191 5.13 29.21 -32.20
C LEU A 191 5.13 28.86 -33.70
N GLN A 192 5.50 27.62 -34.04
CA GLN A 192 5.53 27.16 -35.43
C GLN A 192 4.16 27.26 -36.12
N ARG A 193 3.06 27.02 -35.38
CA ARG A 193 1.68 27.12 -35.92
C ARG A 193 1.23 28.56 -36.12
N LEU A 194 1.67 29.49 -35.26
CA LEU A 194 1.36 30.93 -35.38
C LEU A 194 2.07 31.56 -36.59
N GLY A 195 3.28 31.12 -36.91
CA GLY A 195 4.04 31.61 -38.07
C GLY A 195 3.38 31.31 -39.43
N ASP A 196 2.67 30.20 -39.55
CA ASP A 196 1.96 29.84 -40.78
C ASP A 196 0.77 30.77 -41.07
N LEU A 197 0.06 31.21 -40.02
CA LEU A 197 -1.09 32.13 -40.12
C LEU A 197 -0.68 33.57 -40.47
N GLN A 198 0.47 34.05 -39.97
CA GLN A 198 0.97 35.40 -40.25
C GLN A 198 1.37 35.59 -41.72
N ASN A 199 1.94 34.56 -42.34
CA ASN A 199 2.39 34.62 -43.73
C ASN A 199 1.24 34.75 -44.74
N GLU A 200 0.04 34.31 -44.37
CA GLU A 200 -1.16 34.44 -45.19
C GLU A 200 -1.76 35.86 -45.13
N LEU A 201 -1.78 36.49 -43.95
CA LEU A 201 -2.31 37.84 -43.74
C LEU A 201 -1.44 38.93 -44.41
N ALA A 202 -0.11 38.79 -44.36
CA ALA A 202 0.82 39.78 -44.92
C ALA A 202 0.62 40.02 -46.44
N ARG A 203 0.20 38.99 -47.17
CA ARG A 203 -0.08 39.07 -48.62
C ARG A 203 -1.36 39.84 -48.96
N GLN A 204 -2.30 39.95 -48.02
CA GLN A 204 -3.56 40.69 -48.22
C GLN A 204 -3.37 42.19 -48.00
N VAL A 205 -2.51 42.60 -47.05
CA VAL A 205 -2.27 44.02 -46.71
C VAL A 205 -1.59 44.79 -47.85
N GLU A 206 -0.59 44.19 -48.52
CA GLU A 206 0.16 44.83 -49.62
C GLU A 206 -0.73 45.22 -50.83
N LYS A 207 -1.86 44.53 -51.00
CA LYS A 207 -2.80 44.76 -52.12
C LYS A 207 -3.70 45.98 -51.90
N LEU A 208 -4.02 46.31 -50.64
CA LEU A 208 -4.98 47.37 -50.27
C LEU A 208 -4.33 48.76 -50.23
N GLU A 209 -3.03 48.87 -49.95
CA GLU A 209 -2.28 50.13 -49.89
C GLU A 209 -2.29 50.92 -51.21
N LYS A 210 -2.20 50.22 -52.36
CA LYS A 210 -2.16 50.84 -53.69
C LYS A 210 -3.50 51.45 -54.14
N GLN A 211 -4.60 51.16 -53.45
CA GLN A 211 -5.94 51.59 -53.85
C GLN A 211 -6.40 52.90 -53.18
N ALA A 212 -5.75 53.32 -52.09
CA ALA A 212 -6.11 54.51 -51.31
C ALA A 212 -5.57 55.83 -51.91
N GLU A 213 -4.43 55.81 -52.61
CA GLU A 213 -3.76 57.01 -53.16
C GLU A 213 -4.57 57.70 -54.29
N THR A 214 -5.44 56.94 -54.97
CA THR A 214 -6.31 57.41 -56.06
C THR A 214 -7.53 58.23 -55.57
N ALA A 215 -7.87 58.15 -54.29
CA ALA A 215 -9.03 58.79 -53.61
C ALA A 215 -9.05 60.32 -53.62
N GLU A 216 -7.89 60.95 -53.38
CA GLU A 216 -7.85 62.38 -53.03
C GLU A 216 -7.98 63.33 -54.23
N ARG A 217 -7.62 62.90 -55.45
CA ARG A 217 -7.62 63.76 -56.65
C ARG A 217 -9.03 64.09 -57.19
N TYR A 218 -10.02 63.25 -56.88
CA TYR A 218 -11.39 63.32 -57.40
C TYR A 218 -12.18 64.58 -56.94
N LYS A 219 -11.82 65.16 -55.79
CA LYS A 219 -12.62 66.17 -55.08
C LYS A 219 -12.52 67.61 -55.65
N SER A 220 -11.51 67.91 -56.45
CA SER A 220 -11.18 69.29 -56.88
C SER A 220 -11.87 69.77 -58.17
N LEU A 221 -12.28 68.85 -59.04
CA LEU A 221 -12.81 69.13 -60.37
C LEU A 221 -14.34 69.41 -60.39
N THR A 222 -15.04 69.10 -59.32
CA THR A 222 -16.51 69.19 -59.20
C THR A 222 -17.05 70.63 -59.19
N ALA A 223 -16.22 71.63 -58.86
CA ALA A 223 -16.66 73.01 -58.68
C ALA A 223 -16.91 73.79 -60.00
N GLN A 224 -16.24 73.45 -61.10
CA GLN A 224 -16.38 74.13 -62.40
C GLN A 224 -17.63 73.67 -63.17
N LEU A 225 -18.24 72.55 -62.75
CA LEU A 225 -19.43 71.94 -63.32
C LEU A 225 -20.68 72.85 -63.24
N ASN A 226 -20.73 73.74 -62.26
CA ASN A 226 -21.98 74.40 -61.87
C ASN A 226 -22.45 75.53 -62.79
N GLN A 227 -21.56 76.21 -63.53
CA GLN A 227 -21.94 77.33 -64.42
C GLN A 227 -22.62 76.87 -65.72
N GLN A 228 -22.32 75.65 -66.17
CA GLN A 228 -22.96 75.05 -67.35
C GLN A 228 -24.34 74.46 -67.02
N GLN A 229 -24.70 74.37 -65.74
CA GLN A 229 -25.99 73.81 -65.29
C GLN A 229 -27.16 74.80 -65.51
N ASP A 230 -26.93 76.12 -65.53
CA ASP A 230 -28.01 77.11 -65.71
C ASP A 230 -28.66 77.08 -67.11
N LEU A 231 -27.88 76.87 -68.16
CA LEU A 231 -28.40 76.71 -69.54
C LEU A 231 -29.02 75.33 -69.77
N LEU A 232 -28.55 74.33 -69.01
CA LEU A 232 -29.09 72.98 -69.01
C LEU A 232 -30.49 72.94 -68.35
N ASP A 233 -30.73 73.74 -67.31
CA ASP A 233 -31.99 73.78 -66.56
C ASP A 233 -33.22 74.14 -67.44
N TYR A 234 -33.07 74.99 -68.47
CA TYR A 234 -34.15 75.33 -69.42
C TYR A 234 -34.55 74.15 -70.34
N ALA A 235 -33.55 73.45 -70.91
CA ALA A 235 -33.80 72.25 -71.71
C ALA A 235 -34.26 71.06 -70.85
N GLN A 236 -33.78 70.98 -69.61
CA GLN A 236 -34.19 69.97 -68.63
C GLN A 236 -35.63 70.15 -68.17
N TRP A 237 -36.20 71.36 -68.22
CA TRP A 237 -37.60 71.59 -67.90
C TRP A 237 -38.55 70.79 -68.81
N GLN A 238 -38.39 70.89 -70.13
CA GLN A 238 -39.19 70.11 -71.10
C GLN A 238 -38.93 68.61 -71.02
N GLN A 239 -37.67 68.21 -70.75
CA GLN A 239 -37.30 66.80 -70.58
C GLN A 239 -37.85 66.19 -69.28
N SER A 240 -37.96 66.97 -68.21
CA SER A 240 -38.47 66.52 -66.91
C SER A 240 -39.96 66.18 -66.95
N LEU A 241 -40.74 66.85 -67.81
CA LEU A 241 -42.15 66.55 -68.01
C LEU A 241 -42.36 65.15 -68.62
N ALA A 242 -41.56 64.78 -69.64
CA ALA A 242 -41.57 63.45 -70.24
C ALA A 242 -40.93 62.37 -69.34
N ALA A 243 -39.98 62.77 -68.49
CA ALA A 243 -39.37 61.88 -67.50
C ALA A 243 -40.35 61.50 -66.38
N ALA A 244 -41.29 62.38 -66.02
CA ALA A 244 -42.32 62.11 -65.01
C ALA A 244 -43.28 60.98 -65.42
N ASP A 245 -43.69 60.94 -66.70
CA ASP A 245 -44.55 59.87 -67.22
C ASP A 245 -43.85 58.51 -67.22
N LYS A 246 -42.55 58.49 -67.57
CA LYS A 246 -41.73 57.27 -67.54
C LYS A 246 -41.47 56.79 -66.11
N ALA A 247 -41.17 57.69 -65.18
CA ALA A 247 -40.95 57.38 -63.77
C ALA A 247 -42.20 56.80 -63.10
N THR A 248 -43.40 57.24 -63.52
CA THR A 248 -44.68 56.69 -63.03
C THR A 248 -44.85 55.21 -63.40
N ALA A 249 -44.55 54.82 -64.65
CA ALA A 249 -44.61 53.42 -65.08
C ALA A 249 -43.55 52.55 -64.37
N GLN A 250 -42.36 53.11 -64.13
CA GLN A 250 -41.27 52.43 -63.43
C GLN A 250 -41.57 52.20 -61.95
N HIS A 251 -42.20 53.17 -61.28
CA HIS A 251 -42.66 53.03 -59.90
C HIS A 251 -43.66 51.87 -59.74
N GLN A 252 -44.66 51.77 -60.61
CA GLN A 252 -45.67 50.70 -60.56
C GLN A 252 -45.07 49.30 -60.75
N SER A 253 -44.08 49.17 -61.64
CA SER A 253 -43.36 47.90 -61.85
C SER A 253 -42.51 47.49 -60.65
N LEU A 254 -41.76 48.43 -60.06
CA LEU A 254 -40.92 48.17 -58.88
C LEU A 254 -41.76 47.87 -57.63
N GLN A 255 -42.92 48.51 -57.49
CA GLN A 255 -43.86 48.22 -56.40
C GLN A 255 -44.42 46.80 -56.47
N ALA A 256 -44.75 46.30 -57.66
CA ALA A 256 -45.16 44.90 -57.83
C ALA A 256 -44.04 43.90 -57.48
N GLN A 257 -42.79 44.20 -57.85
CA GLN A 257 -41.62 43.39 -57.50
C GLN A 257 -41.31 43.42 -55.99
N GLN A 258 -41.53 44.56 -55.33
CA GLN A 258 -41.41 44.69 -53.87
C GLN A 258 -42.42 43.79 -53.16
N ASP A 259 -43.69 43.81 -53.57
CA ASP A 259 -44.75 43.00 -52.96
C ASP A 259 -44.51 41.49 -53.17
N GLU A 260 -44.05 41.08 -54.35
CA GLU A 260 -43.67 39.69 -54.64
C GLU A 260 -42.48 39.22 -53.77
N THR A 261 -41.45 40.06 -53.65
CA THR A 261 -40.27 39.75 -52.82
C THR A 261 -40.62 39.69 -51.34
N ALA A 262 -41.52 40.57 -50.86
CA ALA A 262 -42.01 40.54 -49.49
C ALA A 262 -42.76 39.24 -49.16
N ALA A 263 -43.60 38.76 -50.09
CA ALA A 263 -44.29 37.49 -49.95
C ALA A 263 -43.32 36.28 -49.94
N GLN A 264 -42.27 36.31 -50.77
CA GLN A 264 -41.23 35.27 -50.78
C GLN A 264 -40.41 35.25 -49.47
N VAL A 265 -40.08 36.42 -48.91
CA VAL A 265 -39.40 36.53 -47.61
C VAL A 265 -40.27 35.94 -46.49
N GLN A 266 -41.58 36.18 -46.52
CA GLN A 266 -42.49 35.62 -45.51
C GLN A 266 -42.59 34.09 -45.62
N ALA A 267 -42.76 33.54 -46.83
CA ALA A 267 -42.80 32.09 -47.03
C ALA A 267 -41.50 31.38 -46.62
N LEU A 268 -40.33 31.96 -46.94
CA LEU A 268 -39.04 31.41 -46.53
C LEU A 268 -38.80 31.51 -45.02
N ASN A 269 -39.31 32.55 -44.35
CA ASN A 269 -39.24 32.63 -42.88
C ASN A 269 -40.07 31.53 -42.21
N ASP A 270 -41.25 31.21 -42.75
CA ASP A 270 -42.07 30.10 -42.27
C ASP A 270 -41.35 28.75 -42.47
N GLU A 271 -40.66 28.56 -43.61
CA GLU A 271 -39.80 27.38 -43.86
C GLU A 271 -38.61 27.29 -42.90
N VAL A 272 -37.93 28.41 -42.63
CA VAL A 272 -36.83 28.45 -41.64
C VAL A 272 -37.33 28.11 -40.24
N HIS A 273 -38.50 28.61 -39.84
CA HIS A 273 -39.10 28.28 -38.56
C HIS A 273 -39.46 26.78 -38.47
N ALA A 274 -40.00 26.19 -39.54
CA ALA A 274 -40.24 24.76 -39.62
C ALA A 274 -38.94 23.94 -39.48
N LEU A 275 -37.86 24.35 -40.16
CA LEU A 275 -36.55 23.71 -40.05
C LEU A 275 -35.93 23.85 -38.65
N GLN A 276 -36.12 24.99 -37.97
CA GLN A 276 -35.67 25.18 -36.58
C GLN A 276 -36.41 24.26 -35.61
N THR A 277 -37.72 24.09 -35.76
CA THR A 277 -38.47 23.12 -34.95
C THR A 277 -38.03 21.68 -35.22
N ALA A 278 -37.73 21.34 -36.48
CA ALA A 278 -37.19 20.04 -36.86
C ALA A 278 -35.79 19.83 -36.25
N GLU A 279 -34.91 20.84 -36.31
CA GLU A 279 -33.58 20.81 -35.69
C GLU A 279 -33.67 20.54 -34.19
N GLN A 280 -34.54 21.25 -33.48
CA GLN A 280 -34.73 21.07 -32.04
C GLN A 280 -35.23 19.66 -31.69
N SER A 281 -36.14 19.10 -32.49
CA SER A 281 -36.61 17.72 -32.29
C SER A 281 -35.51 16.68 -32.51
N GLN A 282 -34.64 16.88 -33.51
CA GLN A 282 -33.51 15.97 -33.77
C GLN A 282 -32.41 16.11 -32.72
N GLN A 283 -32.14 17.33 -32.22
CA GLN A 283 -31.21 17.54 -31.10
C GLN A 283 -31.67 16.80 -29.83
N GLN A 284 -32.97 16.80 -29.53
CA GLN A 284 -33.53 16.01 -28.44
C GLN A 284 -33.33 14.51 -28.64
N ALA A 285 -33.59 14.00 -29.85
CA ALA A 285 -33.35 12.59 -30.19
C ALA A 285 -31.88 12.17 -30.04
N VAL A 286 -30.92 13.03 -30.45
CA VAL A 286 -29.49 12.82 -30.23
C VAL A 286 -29.15 12.75 -28.74
N HIS A 287 -29.72 13.64 -27.92
CA HIS A 287 -29.51 13.62 -26.47
C HIS A 287 -30.06 12.35 -25.82
N GLU A 288 -31.25 11.91 -26.19
CA GLU A 288 -31.85 10.68 -25.66
C GLU A 288 -31.04 9.43 -26.03
N LEU A 289 -30.63 9.29 -27.30
CA LEU A 289 -29.81 8.18 -27.75
C LEU A 289 -28.42 8.20 -27.09
N SER A 290 -27.81 9.38 -26.94
CA SER A 290 -26.53 9.53 -26.23
C SER A 290 -26.63 9.07 -24.77
N ASN A 291 -27.71 9.43 -24.07
CA ASN A 291 -27.95 9.01 -22.69
C ASN A 291 -28.13 7.49 -22.59
N LYS A 292 -28.97 6.89 -23.46
CA LYS A 292 -29.16 5.43 -23.51
C LYS A 292 -27.85 4.69 -23.78
N ARG A 293 -27.03 5.20 -24.71
CA ARG A 293 -25.69 4.67 -25.01
C ARG A 293 -24.76 4.75 -23.80
N GLY A 294 -24.81 5.84 -23.04
CA GLY A 294 -24.04 6.02 -21.81
C GLY A 294 -24.36 4.95 -20.75
N VAL A 295 -25.66 4.69 -20.52
CA VAL A 295 -26.11 3.69 -19.53
C VAL A 295 -25.67 2.28 -19.93
N LEU A 296 -25.83 1.89 -21.20
CA LEU A 296 -25.42 0.55 -21.65
C LEU A 296 -23.90 0.37 -21.62
N ARG A 297 -23.12 1.39 -21.98
CA ARG A 297 -21.64 1.34 -21.87
C ARG A 297 -21.16 1.22 -20.42
N GLU A 298 -21.86 1.86 -19.48
CA GLU A 298 -21.56 1.70 -18.05
C GLU A 298 -21.89 0.28 -17.57
N GLN A 299 -22.99 -0.31 -18.03
CA GLN A 299 -23.35 -1.70 -17.72
C GLN A 299 -22.31 -2.69 -18.27
N ILE A 300 -21.86 -2.50 -19.51
CA ILE A 300 -20.77 -3.28 -20.11
C ILE A 300 -19.50 -3.17 -19.25
N ALA A 301 -19.08 -1.94 -18.90
CA ALA A 301 -17.86 -1.73 -18.11
C ALA A 301 -17.91 -2.44 -16.74
N ARG A 302 -19.07 -2.39 -16.06
CA ARG A 302 -19.27 -3.10 -14.78
C ARG A 302 -19.20 -4.62 -14.95
N LEU A 303 -19.78 -5.16 -16.03
CA LEU A 303 -19.80 -6.59 -16.29
C LEU A 303 -18.42 -7.12 -16.72
N GLU A 304 -17.68 -6.35 -17.52
CA GLU A 304 -16.29 -6.63 -17.86
C GLU A 304 -15.36 -6.62 -16.63
N GLU A 305 -15.59 -5.70 -15.69
CA GLU A 305 -14.85 -5.65 -14.43
C GLU A 305 -15.14 -6.88 -13.55
N GLN A 306 -16.39 -7.33 -13.49
CA GLN A 306 -16.79 -8.56 -12.79
C GLN A 306 -16.15 -9.80 -13.41
N ILE A 307 -16.19 -9.95 -14.74
CA ILE A 307 -15.56 -11.06 -15.45
C ILE A 307 -14.04 -11.05 -15.22
N ARG A 308 -13.41 -9.88 -15.28
CA ARG A 308 -11.96 -9.75 -15.03
C ARG A 308 -11.59 -10.10 -13.59
N HIS A 309 -12.43 -9.74 -12.63
CA HIS A 309 -12.24 -10.10 -11.22
C HIS A 309 -12.31 -11.62 -11.02
N GLN A 310 -13.32 -12.28 -11.61
CA GLN A 310 -13.47 -13.74 -11.58
C GLN A 310 -12.27 -14.44 -12.27
N GLN A 311 -11.82 -13.96 -13.43
CA GLN A 311 -10.64 -14.52 -14.10
C GLN A 311 -9.37 -14.41 -13.25
N ASN A 312 -9.20 -13.30 -12.52
CA ASN A 312 -8.07 -13.12 -11.61
C ASN A 312 -8.15 -14.05 -10.40
N LEU A 313 -9.35 -14.27 -9.83
CA LEU A 313 -9.59 -15.25 -8.77
C LEU A 313 -9.27 -16.66 -9.26
N HIS A 314 -9.71 -17.01 -10.46
CA HIS A 314 -9.45 -18.31 -11.08
C HIS A 314 -7.95 -18.57 -11.27
N GLN A 315 -7.21 -17.61 -11.84
CA GLN A 315 -5.76 -17.71 -11.99
C GLN A 315 -5.04 -17.82 -10.64
N ARG A 316 -5.58 -17.20 -9.59
CA ARG A 316 -5.03 -17.31 -8.23
C ARG A 316 -5.26 -18.70 -7.65
N ILE A 317 -6.48 -19.23 -7.76
CA ILE A 317 -6.82 -20.59 -7.28
C ILE A 317 -5.98 -21.64 -8.03
N GLU A 318 -5.76 -21.51 -9.34
CA GLU A 318 -4.88 -22.42 -10.08
C GLU A 318 -3.43 -22.35 -9.62
N ARG A 319 -2.89 -21.14 -9.41
CA ARG A 319 -1.53 -20.98 -8.89
C ARG A 319 -1.39 -21.59 -7.50
N ASP A 320 -2.36 -21.37 -6.63
CA ASP A 320 -2.36 -21.91 -5.26
C ASP A 320 -2.46 -23.45 -5.29
N LYS A 321 -3.26 -24.02 -6.19
CA LYS A 321 -3.35 -25.48 -6.42
C LYS A 321 -2.03 -26.06 -6.91
N GLN A 322 -1.36 -25.41 -7.88
CA GLN A 322 -0.05 -25.83 -8.36
C GLN A 322 1.03 -25.73 -7.28
N ALA A 323 1.00 -24.67 -6.47
CA ALA A 323 1.92 -24.48 -5.34
C ALA A 323 1.73 -25.56 -4.27
N ALA A 324 0.48 -25.89 -3.91
CA ALA A 324 0.15 -26.97 -2.98
C ALA A 324 0.66 -28.33 -3.51
N GLN A 325 0.45 -28.61 -4.79
CA GLN A 325 0.92 -29.85 -5.42
C GLN A 325 2.45 -29.95 -5.44
N ALA A 326 3.16 -28.85 -5.73
CA ALA A 326 4.62 -28.82 -5.68
C ALA A 326 5.15 -29.01 -4.25
N GLN A 327 4.47 -28.45 -3.24
CA GLN A 327 4.85 -28.61 -1.85
C GLN A 327 4.67 -30.06 -1.36
N MET A 328 3.56 -30.71 -1.74
CA MET A 328 3.36 -32.13 -1.46
C MET A 328 4.43 -33.02 -2.09
N GLN A 329 4.86 -32.73 -3.33
CA GLN A 329 5.95 -33.47 -3.97
C GLN A 329 7.28 -33.32 -3.23
N ARG A 330 7.58 -32.13 -2.70
CA ARG A 330 8.79 -31.91 -1.88
C ARG A 330 8.74 -32.69 -0.58
N ILE A 331 7.62 -32.62 0.13
CA ILE A 331 7.42 -33.37 1.38
C ILE A 331 7.58 -34.88 1.13
N HIS A 332 7.05 -35.39 0.01
CA HIS A 332 7.20 -36.79 -0.35
C HIS A 332 8.66 -37.19 -0.62
N GLN A 333 9.43 -36.33 -1.31
CA GLN A 333 10.87 -36.57 -1.54
C GLN A 333 11.68 -36.56 -0.22
N GLU A 334 11.40 -35.60 0.67
CA GLU A 334 12.03 -35.55 2.00
C GLU A 334 11.69 -36.78 2.84
N GLN A 335 10.43 -37.21 2.82
CA GLN A 335 10.00 -38.41 3.52
C GLN A 335 10.71 -39.67 3.00
N GLN A 336 10.88 -39.80 1.67
CA GLN A 336 11.64 -40.92 1.08
C GLN A 336 13.11 -40.90 1.51
N GLN A 337 13.76 -39.74 1.53
CA GLN A 337 15.16 -39.62 1.96
C GLN A 337 15.35 -40.04 3.43
N ILE A 338 14.46 -39.58 4.32
CA ILE A 338 14.52 -39.94 5.74
C ILE A 338 14.23 -41.43 5.95
N ARG A 339 13.32 -42.03 5.17
CA ARG A 339 13.06 -43.49 5.22
C ARG A 339 14.29 -44.32 4.85
N VAL A 340 15.07 -43.90 3.85
CA VAL A 340 16.34 -44.56 3.50
C VAL A 340 17.36 -44.42 4.64
N GLN A 341 17.48 -43.23 5.24
CA GLN A 341 18.38 -43.01 6.38
C GLN A 341 17.97 -43.83 7.62
N LEU A 342 16.66 -44.03 7.81
CA LEU A 342 16.14 -44.88 8.88
C LEU A 342 16.52 -46.35 8.65
N GLU A 343 16.35 -46.89 7.44
CA GLU A 343 16.76 -48.26 7.10
C GLU A 343 18.27 -48.46 7.30
N GLU A 344 19.11 -47.53 6.85
CA GLU A 344 20.56 -47.58 7.07
C GLU A 344 20.92 -47.59 8.57
N ASN A 345 20.21 -46.78 9.37
CA ASN A 345 20.44 -46.70 10.82
C ASN A 345 19.99 -47.97 11.54
N GLU A 346 18.86 -48.56 11.14
CA GLU A 346 18.35 -49.83 11.69
C GLU A 346 19.34 -50.97 11.44
N LEU A 347 19.93 -51.03 10.24
CA LEU A 347 20.92 -52.04 9.89
C LEU A 347 22.20 -51.91 10.73
N GLN A 348 22.69 -50.68 10.93
CA GLN A 348 23.81 -50.40 11.82
C GLN A 348 23.50 -50.72 13.30
N ALA A 349 22.27 -50.48 13.74
CA ALA A 349 21.84 -50.81 15.09
C ALA A 349 21.85 -52.32 15.32
N GLU A 350 21.36 -53.11 14.37
CA GLU A 350 21.42 -54.58 14.42
C GLU A 350 22.85 -55.11 14.48
N GLU A 351 23.77 -54.59 13.64
CA GLU A 351 25.19 -54.95 13.67
C GLU A 351 25.83 -54.69 15.05
N LYS A 352 25.57 -53.51 15.64
CA LYS A 352 26.10 -53.18 16.97
C LYS A 352 25.41 -53.95 18.10
N GLN A 353 24.15 -54.34 17.92
CA GLN A 353 23.44 -55.22 18.85
C GLN A 353 24.09 -56.61 18.89
N THR A 354 24.48 -57.14 17.73
CA THR A 354 25.23 -58.41 17.66
C THR A 354 26.62 -58.30 18.30
N GLU A 355 27.38 -57.23 18.03
CA GLU A 355 28.67 -57.00 18.71
C GLU A 355 28.53 -56.92 20.24
N LEU A 356 27.50 -56.23 20.73
CA LEU A 356 27.21 -56.13 22.17
C LEU A 356 26.97 -57.51 22.80
N ALA A 357 26.22 -58.38 22.11
CA ALA A 357 25.94 -59.74 22.57
C ALA A 357 27.21 -60.62 22.58
N GLU A 358 28.09 -60.47 21.59
CA GLU A 358 29.39 -61.15 21.56
C GLU A 358 30.29 -60.74 22.74
N TRP A 359 30.38 -59.44 23.02
CA TRP A 359 31.15 -58.96 24.18
C TRP A 359 30.52 -59.38 25.51
N ALA A 360 29.19 -59.44 25.61
CA ALA A 360 28.51 -59.96 26.80
C ALA A 360 28.89 -61.42 27.09
N MET A 361 29.00 -62.25 26.05
CA MET A 361 29.46 -63.64 26.19
C MET A 361 30.92 -63.72 26.66
N GLN A 362 31.80 -62.87 26.13
CA GLN A 362 33.21 -62.85 26.55
C GLN A 362 33.39 -62.36 28.00
N VAL A 363 32.60 -61.37 28.43
CA VAL A 363 32.57 -60.94 29.83
C VAL A 363 32.13 -62.10 30.72
N ALA A 364 31.05 -62.80 30.37
CA ALA A 364 30.57 -63.96 31.13
C ALA A 364 31.61 -65.10 31.19
N GLU A 365 32.30 -65.41 30.09
CA GLU A 365 33.37 -66.43 30.06
C GLU A 365 34.54 -66.06 30.98
N HIS A 366 34.92 -64.78 31.01
CA HIS A 366 36.01 -64.30 31.87
C HIS A 366 35.59 -64.24 33.35
N GLU A 367 34.34 -63.88 33.66
CA GLU A 367 33.78 -63.90 35.02
C GLU A 367 33.66 -65.32 35.57
N GLU A 368 33.33 -66.31 34.75
CA GLU A 368 33.23 -67.72 35.17
C GLU A 368 34.61 -68.35 35.46
N ARG A 369 35.64 -67.97 34.70
CA ARG A 369 37.03 -68.45 34.89
C ARG A 369 37.75 -67.83 36.09
N LEU A 370 37.32 -66.65 36.52
CA LEU A 370 38.02 -65.89 37.56
C LEU A 370 37.98 -66.62 38.94
N PRO A 371 36.84 -67.13 39.41
CA PRO A 371 36.75 -67.89 40.66
C PRO A 371 37.68 -69.12 40.69
N GLU A 372 37.78 -69.87 39.59
CA GLU A 372 38.64 -71.06 39.51
C GLU A 372 40.13 -70.68 39.66
N LEU A 373 40.56 -69.61 38.98
CA LEU A 373 41.94 -69.10 39.09
C LEU A 373 42.21 -68.48 40.46
N GLU A 374 41.23 -67.81 41.05
CA GLU A 374 41.30 -67.26 42.41
C GLU A 374 41.39 -68.38 43.46
N GLU A 375 40.66 -69.49 43.29
CA GLU A 375 40.73 -70.66 44.17
C GLU A 375 42.09 -71.38 44.06
N VAL A 376 42.60 -71.57 42.85
CA VAL A 376 43.95 -72.14 42.63
C VAL A 376 45.05 -71.21 43.18
N GLN A 377 44.90 -69.90 43.01
CA GLN A 377 45.82 -68.93 43.61
C GLN A 377 45.69 -68.90 45.13
N ALA A 378 44.48 -69.04 45.69
CA ALA A 378 44.23 -69.08 47.12
C ALA A 378 44.79 -70.35 47.75
N THR A 379 44.68 -71.51 47.10
CA THR A 379 45.27 -72.77 47.57
C THR A 379 46.79 -72.76 47.49
N LEU A 380 47.39 -72.22 46.42
CA LEU A 380 48.84 -72.05 46.32
C LEU A 380 49.36 -70.96 47.27
N ASN A 381 48.60 -69.88 47.47
CA ASN A 381 48.90 -68.87 48.49
C ASN A 381 48.78 -69.48 49.88
N ALA A 382 47.78 -70.31 50.17
CA ALA A 382 47.61 -70.98 51.45
C ALA A 382 48.68 -72.05 51.67
N ALA A 383 49.12 -72.79 50.66
CA ALA A 383 50.21 -73.76 50.77
C ALA A 383 51.56 -73.06 50.93
N PHE A 384 51.81 -72.00 50.17
CA PHE A 384 52.98 -71.16 50.31
C PHE A 384 52.96 -70.39 51.64
N GLN A 385 51.82 -69.87 52.09
CA GLN A 385 51.64 -69.29 53.43
C GLN A 385 51.71 -70.35 54.50
N THR A 386 51.28 -71.58 54.32
CA THR A 386 51.48 -72.62 55.34
C THR A 386 52.96 -72.94 55.46
N GLN A 387 53.71 -73.11 54.37
CA GLN A 387 55.16 -73.32 54.41
C GLN A 387 55.95 -72.07 54.81
N GLN A 388 55.44 -70.90 54.44
CA GLN A 388 56.01 -69.60 54.73
C GLN A 388 55.73 -69.17 56.16
N ASP A 389 54.54 -69.42 56.66
CA ASP A 389 54.11 -69.28 58.04
C ASP A 389 54.57 -70.45 58.89
N GLU A 390 55.08 -71.58 58.36
CA GLU A 390 55.75 -72.61 59.16
C GLU A 390 57.25 -72.26 59.31
N ALA A 391 57.96 -71.85 58.26
CA ALA A 391 59.37 -71.44 58.41
C ALA A 391 59.50 -70.04 59.01
N ASN A 392 58.56 -69.15 58.67
CA ASN A 392 58.38 -67.92 59.40
C ASN A 392 57.59 -68.13 60.69
N ARG A 393 56.82 -69.19 60.95
CA ARG A 393 56.44 -69.51 62.35
C ARG A 393 57.70 -69.74 63.09
N ILE A 394 58.58 -70.58 62.60
CA ILE A 394 59.70 -70.96 63.43
C ILE A 394 60.74 -69.82 63.55
N ARG A 395 60.93 -68.98 62.51
CA ARG A 395 61.79 -67.78 62.57
C ARG A 395 61.13 -66.52 63.12
N ARG A 396 59.85 -66.29 62.79
CA ARG A 396 59.05 -65.25 63.41
C ARG A 396 58.74 -65.72 64.82
N GLU A 397 58.01 -66.77 65.17
CA GLU A 397 57.93 -67.24 66.57
C GLU A 397 59.29 -67.14 67.31
N LEU A 398 60.45 -67.45 66.75
CA LEU A 398 61.72 -67.07 67.40
C LEU A 398 61.95 -65.54 67.61
N ALA A 399 61.91 -64.71 66.56
CA ALA A 399 62.17 -63.26 66.61
C ALA A 399 60.95 -62.41 67.07
N LEU A 400 59.76 -62.80 66.65
CA LEU A 400 58.40 -62.42 67.04
C LEU A 400 58.11 -62.80 68.48
N LYS A 401 58.49 -63.95 69.06
CA LYS A 401 58.31 -64.11 70.52
C LYS A 401 59.22 -63.15 71.31
N GLN A 402 60.43 -62.89 70.81
CA GLN A 402 61.37 -61.89 71.35
C GLN A 402 60.91 -60.42 71.14
N GLN A 403 60.24 -60.12 70.01
CA GLN A 403 59.73 -58.79 69.65
C GLN A 403 58.29 -58.55 70.13
N GLN A 404 57.43 -59.56 70.20
CA GLN A 404 56.05 -59.53 70.69
C GLN A 404 56.01 -59.32 72.18
N LEU A 405 56.98 -59.84 72.94
CA LEU A 405 57.14 -59.46 74.33
C LEU A 405 57.34 -57.94 74.47
N ALA A 406 58.21 -57.35 73.65
CA ALA A 406 58.50 -55.90 73.66
C ALA A 406 57.43 -55.02 72.96
N HIS A 407 56.71 -55.56 71.97
CA HIS A 407 55.73 -54.86 71.15
C HIS A 407 54.31 -54.97 71.72
N ALA A 408 53.94 -56.09 72.36
CA ALA A 408 52.64 -56.23 73.03
C ALA A 408 52.48 -55.17 74.14
N GLU A 409 53.53 -54.90 74.91
CA GLU A 409 53.56 -53.84 75.94
C GLU A 409 53.42 -52.42 75.36
N GLN A 410 53.95 -52.16 74.16
CA GLN A 410 53.92 -50.85 73.49
C GLN A 410 52.66 -50.61 72.63
N THR A 411 51.99 -51.67 72.19
CA THR A 411 50.84 -51.59 71.29
C THR A 411 49.52 -51.49 72.06
N VAL A 412 49.45 -52.06 73.27
CA VAL A 412 48.34 -51.86 74.22
C VAL A 412 48.13 -50.37 74.54
N THR A 413 49.21 -49.61 74.74
CA THR A 413 49.16 -48.17 75.06
C THR A 413 48.72 -47.29 73.88
N LYS A 414 49.11 -47.63 72.64
CA LYS A 414 48.72 -46.88 71.42
C LYS A 414 47.26 -47.10 71.01
N HIS A 415 46.72 -48.29 71.20
CA HIS A 415 45.31 -48.58 70.91
C HIS A 415 44.36 -47.82 71.85
N GLU A 416 44.79 -47.55 73.08
CA GLU A 416 44.02 -46.81 74.07
C GLU A 416 43.87 -45.31 73.72
N GLU A 417 44.93 -44.67 73.22
CA GLU A 417 44.90 -43.29 72.71
C GLU A 417 44.03 -43.14 71.44
N ARG A 418 44.08 -44.12 70.53
CA ARG A 418 43.32 -44.09 69.26
C ARG A 418 41.81 -44.27 69.47
N LYS A 419 41.40 -45.15 70.40
CA LYS A 419 39.99 -45.29 70.82
C LYS A 419 39.42 -43.98 71.37
N GLY A 420 40.23 -43.20 72.10
CA GLY A 420 39.83 -41.90 72.64
C GLY A 420 39.47 -40.87 71.57
N ARG A 421 40.25 -40.81 70.48
CA ARG A 421 40.02 -39.87 69.36
C ARG A 421 38.79 -40.21 68.52
N LEU A 422 38.61 -41.49 68.18
CA LEU A 422 37.46 -41.95 67.37
C LEU A 422 36.12 -41.78 68.10
N LYS A 423 36.10 -41.88 69.44
CA LYS A 423 34.90 -41.60 70.25
C LYS A 423 34.51 -40.11 70.25
N GLN A 424 35.49 -39.20 70.22
CA GLN A 424 35.23 -37.75 70.11
C GLN A 424 34.72 -37.35 68.72
N GLU A 425 35.25 -37.96 67.66
CA GLU A 425 34.81 -37.73 66.29
C GLU A 425 33.36 -38.20 66.07
N ASN A 426 32.97 -39.34 66.64
CA ASN A 426 31.59 -39.84 66.55
C ASN A 426 30.58 -38.92 67.28
N GLN A 427 30.97 -38.30 68.40
CA GLN A 427 30.13 -37.37 69.15
C GLN A 427 29.97 -35.99 68.49
N ALA A 428 30.82 -35.64 67.53
CA ALA A 428 30.81 -34.35 66.83
C ALA A 428 30.01 -34.36 65.51
N LEU A 429 29.51 -35.52 65.07
CA LEU A 429 28.67 -35.64 63.87
C LEU A 429 27.26 -35.13 64.14
N ASN A 430 27.00 -33.87 63.79
CA ASN A 430 25.67 -33.25 63.85
C ASN A 430 24.83 -33.70 62.63
N LEU A 431 24.12 -34.83 62.74
CA LEU A 431 23.16 -35.27 61.71
C LEU A 431 21.83 -34.49 61.84
N PRO A 432 21.18 -34.12 60.73
CA PRO A 432 19.79 -33.64 60.74
C PRO A 432 18.83 -34.69 61.32
N ASP A 433 17.74 -34.25 61.94
CA ASP A 433 16.70 -35.13 62.49
C ASP A 433 15.94 -35.84 61.36
N GLU A 434 15.72 -37.16 61.46
CA GLU A 434 14.98 -37.97 60.46
C GLU A 434 13.54 -37.46 60.29
N ALA A 435 12.98 -36.83 61.32
CA ALA A 435 11.67 -36.19 61.23
C ALA A 435 11.69 -34.95 60.30
N GLU A 436 12.80 -34.21 60.23
CA GLU A 436 12.92 -32.99 59.42
C GLU A 436 13.08 -33.31 57.92
N THR A 437 13.81 -34.39 57.60
CA THR A 437 13.97 -34.88 56.23
C THR A 437 12.66 -35.45 55.67
N ALA A 438 11.95 -36.25 56.45
CA ALA A 438 10.64 -36.79 56.08
C ALA A 438 9.60 -35.68 55.86
N ALA A 439 9.54 -34.69 56.76
CA ALA A 439 8.62 -33.55 56.63
C ALA A 439 8.89 -32.71 55.36
N ALA A 440 10.15 -32.54 54.98
CA ALA A 440 10.51 -31.81 53.76
C ALA A 440 10.10 -32.58 52.48
N GLN A 441 10.17 -33.91 52.49
CA GLN A 441 9.72 -34.74 51.37
C GLN A 441 8.19 -34.76 51.24
N GLU A 442 7.46 -34.88 52.35
CA GLU A 442 5.99 -34.81 52.35
C GLU A 442 5.49 -33.44 51.85
N ALA A 443 6.14 -32.34 52.25
CA ALA A 443 5.80 -31.01 51.77
C ALA A 443 6.00 -30.85 50.25
N ALA A 444 7.07 -31.43 49.70
CA ALA A 444 7.33 -31.43 48.26
C ALA A 444 6.28 -32.27 47.49
N ALA A 445 5.90 -33.45 48.01
CA ALA A 445 4.89 -34.31 47.41
C ALA A 445 3.48 -33.68 47.41
N LEU A 446 3.11 -32.98 48.48
CA LEU A 446 1.84 -32.26 48.56
C LEU A 446 1.76 -31.13 47.52
N LEU A 447 2.84 -30.35 47.37
CA LEU A 447 2.90 -29.27 46.39
C LEU A 447 2.91 -29.78 44.94
N GLN A 448 3.49 -30.96 44.70
CA GLN A 448 3.42 -31.62 43.39
C GLN A 448 1.98 -31.98 43.01
N SER A 449 1.23 -32.61 43.91
CA SER A 449 -0.18 -32.95 43.67
C SER A 449 -1.05 -31.70 43.42
N GLN A 450 -0.77 -30.59 44.12
CA GLN A 450 -1.44 -29.32 43.85
C GLN A 450 -1.10 -28.75 42.46
N GLN A 451 0.15 -28.91 42.01
CA GLN A 451 0.56 -28.47 40.68
C GLN A 451 -0.18 -29.23 39.58
N GLU A 452 -0.28 -30.56 39.69
CA GLU A 452 -1.03 -31.41 38.76
C GLU A 452 -2.51 -30.98 38.69
N HIS A 453 -3.12 -30.64 39.84
CA HIS A 453 -4.49 -30.14 39.88
C HIS A 453 -4.69 -28.80 39.16
N TYR A 454 -3.74 -27.86 39.27
CA TYR A 454 -3.83 -26.59 38.53
C TYR A 454 -3.63 -26.79 37.02
N GLU A 455 -2.81 -27.75 36.60
CA GLU A 455 -2.62 -28.09 35.19
C GLU A 455 -3.94 -28.60 34.57
N GLU A 456 -4.67 -29.49 35.26
CA GLU A 456 -6.00 -29.93 34.83
C GLU A 456 -7.01 -28.77 34.72
N GLN A 457 -7.03 -27.88 35.71
CA GLN A 457 -7.94 -26.71 35.70
C GLN A 457 -7.62 -25.72 34.56
N ILE A 458 -6.35 -25.55 34.22
CA ILE A 458 -5.93 -24.70 33.10
C ILE A 458 -6.42 -25.29 31.78
N ILE A 459 -6.24 -26.60 31.57
CA ILE A 459 -6.73 -27.28 30.35
C ILE A 459 -8.24 -27.09 30.19
N ALA A 460 -9.02 -27.33 31.25
CA ALA A 460 -10.46 -27.12 31.23
C ALA A 460 -10.86 -25.65 30.95
N ALA A 461 -10.09 -24.69 31.49
CA ALA A 461 -10.32 -23.27 31.24
C ALA A 461 -9.94 -22.85 29.81
N GLU A 462 -8.92 -23.47 29.21
CA GLU A 462 -8.53 -23.27 27.81
C GLU A 462 -9.61 -23.78 26.84
N GLU A 463 -10.15 -24.97 27.09
CA GLU A 463 -11.27 -25.54 26.32
C GLU A 463 -12.51 -24.63 26.41
N ALA A 464 -12.86 -24.18 27.62
CA ALA A 464 -13.99 -23.27 27.82
C ALA A 464 -13.78 -21.90 27.14
N LEU A 465 -12.55 -21.39 27.13
CA LEU A 465 -12.22 -20.16 26.41
C LEU A 465 -12.30 -20.34 24.89
N HIS A 466 -11.84 -21.49 24.37
CA HIS A 466 -11.94 -21.79 22.95
C HIS A 466 -13.40 -21.87 22.48
N ALA A 467 -14.23 -22.62 23.20
CA ALA A 467 -15.67 -22.72 22.92
C ALA A 467 -16.37 -21.35 22.99
N ALA A 468 -16.02 -20.49 23.96
CA ALA A 468 -16.56 -19.15 24.05
C ALA A 468 -16.17 -18.25 22.86
N ARG A 469 -14.93 -18.39 22.36
CA ARG A 469 -14.44 -17.64 21.18
C ARG A 469 -15.15 -18.08 19.90
N GLU A 470 -15.39 -19.38 19.70
CA GLU A 470 -16.14 -19.88 18.55
C GLU A 470 -17.60 -19.40 18.56
N ALA A 471 -18.24 -19.42 19.73
CA ALA A 471 -19.59 -18.89 19.91
C ALA A 471 -19.64 -17.38 19.63
N PHE A 472 -18.62 -16.63 20.06
CA PHE A 472 -18.50 -15.19 19.77
C PHE A 472 -18.32 -14.91 18.27
N GLN A 473 -17.45 -15.66 17.59
CA GLN A 473 -17.24 -15.54 16.14
C GLN A 473 -18.56 -15.74 15.39
N THR A 474 -19.27 -16.82 15.71
CA THR A 474 -20.56 -17.17 15.08
C THR A 474 -21.63 -16.11 15.35
N ALA A 475 -21.73 -15.60 16.59
CA ALA A 475 -22.67 -14.54 16.95
C ALA A 475 -22.31 -13.20 16.28
N SER A 476 -21.01 -12.88 16.16
CA SER A 476 -20.50 -11.69 15.48
C SER A 476 -20.85 -11.69 14.00
N ASP A 477 -20.58 -12.79 13.29
CA ASP A 477 -20.85 -12.90 11.84
C ASP A 477 -22.35 -12.80 11.55
N ARG A 478 -23.19 -13.44 12.39
CA ARG A 478 -24.64 -13.35 12.29
C ARG A 478 -25.15 -11.92 12.58
N PHE A 479 -24.60 -11.24 13.58
CA PHE A 479 -24.98 -9.86 13.88
C PHE A 479 -24.56 -8.89 12.76
N GLN A 480 -23.34 -9.01 12.24
CA GLN A 480 -22.83 -8.15 11.17
C GLN A 480 -23.63 -8.32 9.87
N SER A 481 -23.95 -9.56 9.47
CA SER A 481 -24.75 -9.83 8.27
C SER A 481 -26.16 -9.26 8.37
N LEU A 482 -26.86 -9.47 9.49
CA LEU A 482 -28.20 -8.89 9.72
C LEU A 482 -28.16 -7.36 9.78
N LYS A 483 -27.14 -6.79 10.42
CA LYS A 483 -26.96 -5.32 10.51
C LYS A 483 -26.72 -4.70 9.13
N GLN A 484 -25.90 -5.32 8.29
CA GLN A 484 -25.68 -4.87 6.91
C GLN A 484 -26.97 -4.92 6.10
N ARG A 485 -27.73 -6.02 6.19
CA ARG A 485 -29.02 -6.16 5.51
C ARG A 485 -30.01 -5.06 5.95
N HIS A 486 -30.07 -4.77 7.25
CA HIS A 486 -30.91 -3.70 7.78
C HIS A 486 -30.52 -2.32 7.23
N ILE A 487 -29.22 -1.98 7.24
CA ILE A 487 -28.73 -0.70 6.73
C ILE A 487 -29.07 -0.55 5.23
N THR A 488 -28.88 -1.61 4.44
CA THR A 488 -29.17 -1.61 3.00
C THR A 488 -30.66 -1.38 2.73
N LEU A 489 -31.54 -2.13 3.39
CA LEU A 489 -32.99 -1.96 3.24
C LEU A 489 -33.47 -0.59 3.73
N GLN A 490 -32.90 -0.08 4.81
CA GLN A 490 -33.20 1.25 5.32
C GLN A 490 -32.78 2.36 4.35
N ALA A 491 -31.61 2.24 3.72
CA ALA A 491 -31.16 3.17 2.69
C ALA A 491 -32.05 3.12 1.44
N GLN A 492 -32.49 1.92 1.02
CA GLN A 492 -33.43 1.75 -0.09
C GLN A 492 -34.80 2.38 0.23
N GLN A 493 -35.32 2.18 1.45
CA GLN A 493 -36.55 2.81 1.92
C GLN A 493 -36.45 4.34 1.86
N GLN A 494 -35.36 4.90 2.38
CA GLN A 494 -35.12 6.35 2.37
C GLN A 494 -35.04 6.90 0.95
N ALA A 495 -34.24 6.28 0.07
CA ALA A 495 -34.11 6.71 -1.32
C ALA A 495 -35.46 6.67 -2.07
N LEU A 496 -36.22 5.58 -1.92
CA LEU A 496 -37.51 5.42 -2.59
C LEU A 496 -38.57 6.40 -2.02
N SER A 497 -38.57 6.61 -0.71
CA SER A 497 -39.43 7.62 -0.07
C SER A 497 -39.11 9.04 -0.53
N GLN A 498 -37.82 9.35 -0.74
CA GLN A 498 -37.38 10.66 -1.22
C GLN A 498 -37.80 10.89 -2.67
N ILE A 499 -37.67 9.88 -3.54
CA ILE A 499 -38.15 9.95 -4.94
C ILE A 499 -39.66 10.23 -4.98
N LEU A 500 -40.45 9.51 -4.16
CA LEU A 500 -41.90 9.72 -4.07
C LEU A 500 -42.25 11.12 -3.55
N SER A 501 -41.46 11.68 -2.62
CA SER A 501 -41.65 13.06 -2.14
C SER A 501 -41.25 14.14 -3.16
N GLN A 502 -40.17 13.93 -3.92
CA GLN A 502 -39.70 14.89 -4.93
C GLN A 502 -40.66 14.99 -6.12
N GLN A 503 -41.31 13.88 -6.50
CA GLN A 503 -42.39 13.91 -7.51
C GLN A 503 -43.60 14.74 -7.07
N GLN A 504 -43.77 14.99 -5.76
CA GLN A 504 -44.84 15.85 -5.23
C GLN A 504 -44.50 17.35 -5.21
N GLU A 505 -43.22 17.74 -5.22
CA GLU A 505 -42.80 19.15 -5.02
C GLU A 505 -42.81 20.01 -6.30
N ALA A 506 -43.05 19.43 -7.48
CA ALA A 506 -43.18 20.18 -8.73
C ALA A 506 -44.55 20.88 -8.84
N ALA A 507 -44.63 22.13 -8.34
CA ALA A 507 -45.79 23.02 -8.45
C ALA A 507 -47.12 22.42 -7.92
N ASP A 508 -47.15 22.08 -6.61
CA ASP A 508 -48.32 21.49 -5.98
C ASP A 508 -49.41 22.54 -5.67
N PHE A 509 -50.54 22.45 -6.39
CA PHE A 509 -51.77 23.22 -6.18
C PHE A 509 -52.21 23.25 -4.71
N TRP A 510 -51.93 22.19 -3.95
CA TRP A 510 -52.40 22.02 -2.58
C TRP A 510 -51.58 22.75 -1.52
N GLN A 511 -50.37 23.24 -1.80
CA GLN A 511 -49.56 24.00 -0.83
C GLN A 511 -50.25 25.31 -0.38
N ALA A 512 -51.11 25.88 -1.23
CA ALA A 512 -51.88 27.08 -0.93
C ALA A 512 -53.21 26.80 -0.21
N THR A 513 -53.45 25.56 0.25
CA THR A 513 -54.70 25.13 0.88
C THR A 513 -54.46 24.45 2.24
N ASP A 514 -55.45 24.51 3.13
CA ASP A 514 -55.43 23.79 4.42
C ASP A 514 -55.48 22.24 4.26
N HIS A 515 -55.61 21.75 3.03
CA HIS A 515 -55.72 20.33 2.68
C HIS A 515 -54.45 19.79 1.99
N ALA A 516 -53.32 20.48 2.19
CA ALA A 516 -51.99 20.03 1.78
C ALA A 516 -51.58 18.65 2.35
N ALA A 517 -52.20 18.19 3.44
CA ALA A 517 -51.96 16.89 4.06
C ALA A 517 -53.14 15.89 3.89
N ALA A 518 -54.13 16.20 3.06
CA ALA A 518 -55.29 15.32 2.86
C ALA A 518 -54.89 13.98 2.22
N PRO A 519 -55.56 12.85 2.57
CA PRO A 519 -55.25 11.52 2.02
C PRO A 519 -55.32 11.52 0.50
N GLN A 520 -54.37 10.83 -0.17
CA GLN A 520 -54.33 10.69 -1.63
C GLN A 520 -54.70 9.26 -2.07
N LEU A 521 -55.40 9.12 -3.20
CA LEU A 521 -55.87 7.82 -3.69
C LEU A 521 -54.75 6.77 -3.82
N TRP A 522 -53.62 7.14 -4.42
CA TRP A 522 -52.50 6.21 -4.62
C TRP A 522 -51.94 5.65 -3.29
N GLN A 523 -52.02 6.41 -2.19
CA GLN A 523 -51.61 5.96 -0.85
C GLN A 523 -52.57 4.94 -0.24
N HIS A 524 -53.79 4.83 -0.77
CA HIS A 524 -54.85 3.99 -0.21
C HIS A 524 -55.37 2.90 -1.17
N ILE A 525 -54.71 2.68 -2.31
CA ILE A 525 -55.00 1.62 -3.27
C ILE A 525 -53.88 0.56 -3.29
N THR A 526 -54.25 -0.71 -3.48
CA THR A 526 -53.33 -1.84 -3.67
C THR A 526 -53.83 -2.73 -4.81
N ALA A 527 -52.90 -3.24 -5.61
CA ALA A 527 -53.19 -4.09 -6.77
C ALA A 527 -52.07 -5.13 -7.00
N PRO A 528 -52.39 -6.31 -7.55
CA PRO A 528 -51.41 -7.31 -8.01
C PRO A 528 -50.45 -6.71 -9.04
N ALA A 529 -49.20 -7.20 -9.07
CA ALA A 529 -48.12 -6.69 -9.92
C ALA A 529 -48.53 -6.50 -11.39
N GLU A 530 -49.26 -7.47 -11.94
CA GLU A 530 -49.72 -7.48 -13.33
C GLU A 530 -50.67 -6.31 -13.65
N TRP A 531 -51.44 -5.83 -12.66
CA TRP A 531 -52.44 -4.77 -12.82
C TRP A 531 -51.95 -3.39 -12.38
N GLN A 532 -50.78 -3.26 -11.74
CA GLN A 532 -50.30 -1.98 -11.20
C GLN A 532 -50.11 -0.91 -12.29
N HIS A 533 -49.54 -1.31 -13.44
CA HIS A 533 -49.38 -0.42 -14.57
C HIS A 533 -50.71 -0.06 -15.22
N ALA A 534 -51.55 -1.05 -15.53
CA ALA A 534 -52.88 -0.84 -16.09
C ALA A 534 -53.76 0.08 -15.20
N LEU A 535 -53.65 -0.07 -13.88
CA LEU A 535 -54.33 0.79 -12.90
C LEU A 535 -53.82 2.24 -12.95
N SER A 536 -52.52 2.43 -13.13
CA SER A 536 -51.94 3.77 -13.29
C SER A 536 -52.40 4.47 -14.58
N VAL A 537 -52.58 3.70 -15.65
CA VAL A 537 -53.05 4.21 -16.94
C VAL A 537 -54.53 4.58 -16.88
N ILE A 538 -55.39 3.71 -16.32
CA ILE A 538 -56.85 3.95 -16.31
C ILE A 538 -57.27 5.03 -15.31
N LEU A 539 -56.57 5.16 -14.18
CA LEU A 539 -56.86 6.20 -13.19
C LEU A 539 -56.16 7.53 -13.51
N ALA A 540 -55.01 7.50 -14.20
CA ALA A 540 -54.26 8.69 -14.62
C ALA A 540 -54.17 9.73 -13.48
N GLU A 541 -54.53 11.00 -13.75
CA GLU A 541 -54.51 12.10 -12.77
C GLU A 541 -55.39 11.86 -11.53
N ARG A 542 -56.38 10.96 -11.61
CA ARG A 542 -57.21 10.60 -10.45
C ARG A 542 -56.43 9.85 -9.39
N LEU A 543 -55.26 9.26 -9.70
CA LEU A 543 -54.37 8.68 -8.68
C LEU A 543 -53.89 9.69 -7.65
N HIS A 544 -53.73 10.95 -8.06
CA HIS A 544 -53.34 12.05 -7.19
C HIS A 544 -54.54 12.70 -6.47
N ALA A 545 -55.75 12.14 -6.63
CA ALA A 545 -56.95 12.72 -6.04
C ALA A 545 -56.91 12.73 -4.51
N ARG A 546 -57.20 13.90 -3.91
CA ARG A 546 -57.28 14.08 -2.46
C ARG A 546 -58.71 14.01 -1.94
N ALA A 547 -58.89 13.38 -0.78
CA ALA A 547 -60.17 13.39 -0.08
C ALA A 547 -60.32 14.69 0.71
N VAL A 548 -61.29 15.53 0.33
CA VAL A 548 -61.56 16.84 0.95
C VAL A 548 -63.01 16.89 1.47
N PRO A 549 -63.30 17.74 2.46
CA PRO A 549 -64.66 17.87 2.99
C PRO A 549 -65.69 18.25 1.94
N HIS A 550 -66.92 17.75 2.10
CA HIS A 550 -68.05 18.15 1.26
C HIS A 550 -68.22 19.68 1.25
N GLY A 551 -68.11 20.29 0.06
CA GLY A 551 -68.20 21.75 -0.12
C GLY A 551 -66.87 22.49 -0.19
N PHE A 552 -65.73 21.79 -0.32
CA PHE A 552 -64.42 22.40 -0.60
C PHE A 552 -64.50 23.36 -1.82
N VAL A 553 -63.95 24.56 -1.65
CA VAL A 553 -63.86 25.60 -2.69
C VAL A 553 -62.39 25.87 -2.99
N PRO A 554 -61.93 25.77 -4.25
CA PRO A 554 -60.54 26.01 -4.60
C PRO A 554 -60.16 27.51 -4.44
N PRO A 555 -58.89 27.81 -4.12
CA PRO A 555 -58.42 29.19 -3.97
C PRO A 555 -58.54 30.00 -5.28
N ALA A 556 -58.80 31.31 -5.15
CA ALA A 556 -58.90 32.25 -6.27
C ALA A 556 -57.88 33.41 -6.10
N PRO A 557 -56.97 33.65 -7.06
CA PRO A 557 -56.80 32.95 -8.33
C PRO A 557 -56.30 31.51 -8.17
N LEU A 558 -56.59 30.66 -9.16
CA LEU A 558 -56.17 29.26 -9.15
C LEU A 558 -54.64 29.16 -9.19
N PRO A 559 -54.01 28.38 -8.28
CA PRO A 559 -52.60 28.05 -8.34
C PRO A 559 -52.22 27.36 -9.65
N GLN A 560 -50.98 27.54 -10.10
CA GLN A 560 -50.42 26.76 -11.21
C GLN A 560 -50.18 25.32 -10.74
N GLY A 561 -50.74 24.34 -11.43
CA GLY A 561 -50.58 22.92 -11.11
C GLY A 561 -51.82 22.09 -11.46
N GLN A 562 -51.66 20.76 -11.54
CA GLN A 562 -52.77 19.83 -11.71
C GLN A 562 -53.30 19.42 -10.33
N ALA A 563 -54.62 19.28 -10.20
CA ALA A 563 -55.24 18.84 -8.96
C ALA A 563 -56.51 18.02 -9.25
N ALA A 564 -56.66 16.93 -8.51
CA ALA A 564 -57.88 16.14 -8.44
C ALA A 564 -58.31 16.04 -6.97
N TRP A 565 -59.62 16.07 -6.71
CA TRP A 565 -60.17 15.86 -5.38
C TRP A 565 -61.53 15.18 -5.43
N LEU A 566 -61.93 14.62 -4.30
CA LEU A 566 -63.23 14.02 -4.09
C LEU A 566 -63.76 14.39 -2.71
N SER A 567 -65.09 14.35 -2.56
CA SER A 567 -65.75 14.53 -1.27
C SER A 567 -65.44 13.31 -0.38
N ASP A 568 -65.00 13.53 0.85
CA ASP A 568 -64.82 12.49 1.85
C ASP A 568 -66.14 11.82 2.28
N ASP A 569 -67.27 12.54 2.16
CA ASP A 569 -68.63 12.05 2.39
C ASP A 569 -69.36 11.66 1.09
N LEU A 570 -68.90 10.59 0.42
CA LEU A 570 -69.57 10.01 -0.76
C LEU A 570 -70.63 8.99 -0.34
N SER A 571 -71.89 9.41 -0.27
CA SER A 571 -73.05 8.52 -0.10
C SER A 571 -73.46 7.87 -1.43
N GLY A 572 -72.78 6.79 -1.82
CA GLY A 572 -73.08 6.00 -3.02
C GLY A 572 -73.01 4.50 -2.72
N GLY A 573 -74.03 3.74 -3.10
CA GLY A 573 -74.10 2.31 -2.83
C GLY A 573 -73.06 1.51 -3.63
N ILE A 574 -72.22 0.74 -2.94
CA ILE A 574 -71.33 -0.26 -3.56
C ILE A 574 -72.20 -1.34 -4.22
N LYS A 575 -72.08 -1.51 -5.55
CA LYS A 575 -72.78 -2.59 -6.28
C LYS A 575 -72.29 -3.95 -5.78
N LYS A 576 -73.19 -4.77 -5.23
CA LYS A 576 -72.84 -6.09 -4.64
C LYS A 576 -72.57 -7.20 -5.66
N SER A 577 -73.01 -7.06 -6.92
CA SER A 577 -72.74 -8.03 -7.99
C SER A 577 -71.96 -7.37 -9.13
N LEU A 578 -70.68 -7.67 -9.23
CA LEU A 578 -69.82 -7.28 -10.34
C LEU A 578 -69.59 -8.49 -11.26
N PRO A 579 -69.39 -8.29 -12.57
CA PRO A 579 -68.92 -9.35 -13.46
C PRO A 579 -67.62 -9.97 -12.94
N VAL A 580 -67.41 -11.27 -13.15
CA VAL A 580 -66.18 -11.97 -12.71
C VAL A 580 -64.92 -11.29 -13.25
N GLN A 581 -65.01 -10.81 -14.50
CA GLN A 581 -63.92 -10.14 -15.21
C GLN A 581 -63.73 -8.67 -14.79
N ALA A 582 -64.49 -8.12 -13.84
CA ALA A 582 -64.34 -6.72 -13.46
C ALA A 582 -63.00 -6.44 -12.77
N LEU A 583 -62.31 -5.37 -13.16
CA LEU A 583 -61.05 -4.92 -12.55
C LEU A 583 -61.21 -4.64 -11.05
N LEU A 584 -62.39 -4.19 -10.64
CA LEU A 584 -62.75 -3.95 -9.24
C LEU A 584 -62.61 -5.18 -8.34
N ASN A 585 -62.66 -6.40 -8.89
CA ASN A 585 -62.41 -7.63 -8.12
C ASN A 585 -60.92 -7.91 -7.89
N GLN A 586 -60.04 -7.27 -8.67
CA GLN A 586 -58.58 -7.48 -8.64
C GLN A 586 -57.85 -6.44 -7.79
N ILE A 587 -58.53 -5.38 -7.34
CA ILE A 587 -57.92 -4.28 -6.58
C ILE A 587 -58.55 -4.15 -5.20
N GLN A 588 -57.78 -3.61 -4.26
CA GLN A 588 -58.27 -3.26 -2.93
C GLN A 588 -58.01 -1.78 -2.67
N ALA A 589 -58.97 -1.13 -2.02
CA ALA A 589 -58.84 0.27 -1.63
C ALA A 589 -59.41 0.51 -0.24
N GLN A 590 -58.81 1.44 0.49
CA GLN A 590 -59.26 1.84 1.83
C GLN A 590 -60.23 3.03 1.76
N PRO A 591 -61.12 3.22 2.76
CA PRO A 591 -61.96 4.43 2.86
C PRO A 591 -61.09 5.71 2.91
N PRO A 592 -61.50 6.84 2.32
CA PRO A 592 -62.81 7.12 1.70
C PRO A 592 -62.90 6.80 0.19
N PHE A 593 -61.86 6.19 -0.41
CA PHE A 593 -61.75 6.05 -1.87
C PHE A 593 -62.56 4.91 -2.49
N GLN A 594 -63.06 3.98 -1.70
CA GLN A 594 -63.78 2.79 -2.17
C GLN A 594 -64.98 3.13 -3.06
N THR A 595 -65.85 4.03 -2.61
CA THR A 595 -67.04 4.44 -3.35
C THR A 595 -66.67 5.13 -4.66
N ALA A 596 -65.61 5.95 -4.65
CA ALA A 596 -65.12 6.64 -5.84
C ALA A 596 -64.56 5.66 -6.89
N LEU A 597 -63.78 4.66 -6.47
CA LEU A 597 -63.26 3.64 -7.38
C LEU A 597 -64.37 2.76 -7.97
N HIS A 598 -65.36 2.36 -7.16
CA HIS A 598 -66.53 1.64 -7.66
C HIS A 598 -67.29 2.43 -8.72
N HIS A 599 -67.27 3.76 -8.66
CA HIS A 599 -67.88 4.62 -9.66
C HIS A 599 -66.97 4.81 -10.88
N TRP A 600 -65.68 5.07 -10.69
CA TRP A 600 -64.73 5.35 -11.78
C TRP A 600 -64.38 4.13 -12.62
N LEU A 601 -64.41 2.93 -12.03
CA LEU A 601 -64.04 1.68 -12.70
C LEU A 601 -65.26 0.79 -13.02
N ASP A 602 -66.48 1.35 -12.92
CA ASP A 602 -67.70 0.65 -13.33
C ASP A 602 -67.65 0.36 -14.84
N GLY A 603 -67.80 -0.91 -15.22
CA GLY A 603 -67.71 -1.35 -16.62
C GLY A 603 -66.29 -1.65 -17.13
N VAL A 604 -65.25 -1.51 -16.30
CA VAL A 604 -63.87 -1.90 -16.67
C VAL A 604 -63.65 -3.40 -16.45
N LEU A 605 -63.42 -4.13 -17.53
CA LEU A 605 -63.22 -5.58 -17.54
C LEU A 605 -61.77 -5.94 -17.88
N CYS A 606 -61.26 -7.02 -17.32
CA CYS A 606 -59.89 -7.51 -17.46
C CYS A 606 -59.75 -8.43 -18.68
N ALA A 607 -58.83 -8.11 -19.59
CA ALA A 607 -58.40 -8.95 -20.70
C ALA A 607 -56.94 -9.40 -20.51
N PRO A 608 -56.57 -10.66 -20.81
CA PRO A 608 -55.21 -11.15 -20.66
C PRO A 608 -54.23 -10.51 -21.66
N ASP A 609 -54.68 -10.23 -22.89
CA ASP A 609 -53.87 -9.61 -23.94
C ASP A 609 -54.73 -8.79 -24.91
N LEU A 610 -54.08 -8.05 -25.80
CA LEU A 610 -54.74 -7.21 -26.80
C LEU A 610 -55.55 -8.03 -27.82
N SER A 611 -55.04 -9.20 -28.19
CA SER A 611 -55.68 -10.09 -29.17
C SER A 611 -57.04 -10.57 -28.67
N TYR A 612 -57.12 -10.95 -27.39
CA TYR A 612 -58.35 -11.34 -26.71
C TYR A 612 -59.34 -10.18 -26.63
N ALA A 613 -58.86 -9.00 -26.24
CA ALA A 613 -59.69 -7.79 -26.13
C ALA A 613 -60.32 -7.39 -27.46
N LEU A 614 -59.57 -7.48 -28.58
CA LEU A 614 -60.06 -7.21 -29.93
C LEU A 614 -61.03 -8.28 -30.43
N ALA A 615 -60.74 -9.56 -30.17
CA ALA A 615 -61.60 -10.66 -30.59
C ALA A 615 -62.99 -10.64 -29.92
N HIS A 616 -63.07 -10.11 -28.70
CA HIS A 616 -64.30 -10.04 -27.90
C HIS A 616 -64.85 -8.60 -27.79
N GLN A 617 -64.50 -7.73 -28.74
CA GLN A 617 -64.97 -6.35 -28.77
C GLN A 617 -66.49 -6.25 -29.01
N SER A 618 -67.07 -7.19 -29.79
CA SER A 618 -68.51 -7.22 -30.06
C SER A 618 -69.36 -7.52 -28.82
N ASP A 619 -68.77 -8.18 -27.83
CA ASP A 619 -69.44 -8.70 -26.64
C ASP A 619 -69.60 -7.61 -25.57
N LEU A 620 -68.93 -6.46 -25.74
CA LEU A 620 -69.02 -5.32 -24.83
C LEU A 620 -70.37 -4.60 -24.91
N GLY A 621 -70.93 -4.30 -23.73
CA GLY A 621 -72.03 -3.35 -23.57
C GLY A 621 -71.59 -1.91 -23.89
N ALA A 622 -72.55 -1.00 -24.05
CA ALA A 622 -72.28 0.39 -24.45
C ALA A 622 -71.42 1.21 -23.47
N HIS A 623 -71.19 0.72 -22.25
CA HIS A 623 -70.40 1.37 -21.20
C HIS A 623 -69.26 0.47 -20.68
N GLN A 624 -68.93 -0.62 -21.38
CA GLN A 624 -67.91 -1.57 -20.96
C GLN A 624 -66.64 -1.42 -21.80
N ILE A 625 -65.50 -1.62 -21.15
CA ILE A 625 -64.19 -1.62 -21.80
C ILE A 625 -63.39 -2.85 -21.36
N TRP A 626 -62.57 -3.39 -22.26
CA TRP A 626 -61.51 -4.34 -21.93
C TRP A 626 -60.22 -3.58 -21.64
N LEU A 627 -59.58 -3.91 -20.51
CA LEU A 627 -58.29 -3.39 -20.08
C LEU A 627 -57.28 -4.55 -20.02
N THR A 628 -56.14 -4.39 -20.68
CA THR A 628 -55.02 -5.35 -20.64
C THR A 628 -53.99 -4.99 -19.56
N PHE A 629 -53.09 -5.92 -19.22
CA PHE A 629 -51.96 -5.67 -18.30
C PHE A 629 -51.04 -4.53 -18.77
N GLU A 630 -50.89 -4.37 -20.08
CA GLU A 630 -50.12 -3.28 -20.71
C GLU A 630 -50.88 -1.93 -20.71
N GLY A 631 -52.08 -1.89 -20.10
CA GLY A 631 -52.89 -0.68 -20.00
C GLY A 631 -53.70 -0.34 -21.24
N HIS A 632 -53.67 -1.18 -22.29
CA HIS A 632 -54.47 -0.96 -23.50
C HIS A 632 -55.96 -1.08 -23.20
N GLN A 633 -56.74 -0.21 -23.84
CA GLN A 633 -58.19 -0.12 -23.63
C GLN A 633 -58.91 -0.39 -24.95
N VAL A 634 -59.87 -1.31 -24.93
CA VAL A 634 -60.73 -1.62 -26.08
C VAL A 634 -62.18 -1.42 -25.64
N ASP A 635 -62.86 -0.45 -26.25
CA ASP A 635 -64.31 -0.27 -26.10
C ASP A 635 -65.04 -0.77 -27.35
N LYS A 636 -66.37 -0.64 -27.41
CA LYS A 636 -67.18 -1.16 -28.53
C LYS A 636 -66.87 -0.51 -29.90
N VAL A 637 -66.28 0.68 -29.93
CA VAL A 637 -66.11 1.54 -31.10
C VAL A 637 -64.66 1.99 -31.29
N SER A 638 -63.83 1.92 -30.24
CA SER A 638 -62.47 2.47 -30.21
C SER A 638 -61.45 1.54 -29.53
N VAL A 639 -60.18 1.73 -29.89
CA VAL A 639 -59.03 1.03 -29.33
C VAL A 639 -57.98 2.08 -28.98
N LEU A 640 -57.57 2.13 -27.71
CA LEU A 640 -56.46 2.94 -27.23
C LEU A 640 -55.29 2.03 -26.84
N LEU A 641 -54.15 2.26 -27.49
CA LEU A 641 -52.90 1.59 -27.18
C LEU A 641 -52.00 2.52 -26.38
N TYR A 642 -51.37 1.98 -25.34
CA TYR A 642 -50.44 2.70 -24.49
C TYR A 642 -49.04 2.14 -24.68
N ALA A 643 -48.02 3.01 -24.69
CA ALA A 643 -46.65 2.54 -24.77
C ALA A 643 -46.27 1.82 -23.46
N LYS A 644 -45.42 0.79 -23.56
CA LYS A 644 -44.82 0.16 -22.39
C LYS A 644 -44.07 1.24 -21.58
N PRO A 645 -44.30 1.35 -20.27
CA PRO A 645 -43.78 2.46 -19.48
C PRO A 645 -42.25 2.36 -19.36
N ALA A 646 -41.56 3.49 -19.55
CA ALA A 646 -40.11 3.59 -19.38
C ALA A 646 -39.67 3.67 -17.91
N GLN A 647 -40.59 3.98 -17.00
CA GLN A 647 -40.37 4.09 -15.56
C GLN A 647 -41.42 3.27 -14.79
N GLU A 648 -41.07 2.77 -13.60
CA GLU A 648 -42.01 2.06 -12.73
C GLU A 648 -43.20 2.97 -12.36
N SER A 649 -44.42 2.42 -12.45
CA SER A 649 -45.64 3.15 -12.08
C SER A 649 -45.63 3.53 -10.59
N LEU A 650 -46.32 4.62 -10.25
CA LEU A 650 -46.39 5.14 -8.88
C LEU A 650 -46.96 4.12 -7.86
N ILE A 651 -47.86 3.25 -8.31
CA ILE A 651 -48.41 2.15 -7.51
C ILE A 651 -47.35 1.05 -7.28
N ALA A 652 -46.53 0.76 -8.28
CA ALA A 652 -45.43 -0.22 -8.17
C ALA A 652 -44.34 0.27 -7.21
N GLN A 653 -43.99 1.56 -7.28
CA GLN A 653 -43.03 2.18 -6.35
C GLN A 653 -43.54 2.14 -4.90
N LYS A 654 -44.83 2.43 -4.68
CA LYS A 654 -45.46 2.28 -3.36
C LYS A 654 -45.45 0.83 -2.87
N ALA A 655 -45.87 -0.13 -3.70
CA ALA A 655 -45.90 -1.54 -3.32
C ALA A 655 -44.51 -2.06 -2.91
N ARG A 656 -43.45 -1.58 -3.58
CA ARG A 656 -42.06 -1.86 -3.24
C ARG A 656 -41.66 -1.21 -1.91
N LEU A 657 -42.07 0.03 -1.66
CA LEU A 657 -41.83 0.70 -0.38
C LEU A 657 -42.48 -0.05 0.78
N ASP A 658 -43.74 -0.46 0.62
CA ASP A 658 -44.48 -1.25 1.60
C ASP A 658 -43.82 -2.63 1.84
N GLY A 659 -43.32 -3.27 0.78
CA GLY A 659 -42.55 -4.51 0.88
C GLY A 659 -41.25 -4.36 1.67
N ILE A 660 -40.47 -3.32 1.38
CA ILE A 660 -39.23 -3.01 2.11
C ILE A 660 -39.54 -2.67 3.58
N ALA A 661 -40.61 -1.93 3.84
CA ALA A 661 -41.03 -1.60 5.20
C ALA A 661 -41.40 -2.87 6.01
N SER A 662 -42.12 -3.81 5.39
CA SER A 662 -42.45 -5.09 6.02
C SER A 662 -41.21 -5.96 6.24
N GLU A 663 -40.26 -5.99 5.30
CA GLU A 663 -38.98 -6.69 5.49
C GLU A 663 -38.17 -6.11 6.65
N LEU A 664 -38.11 -4.78 6.78
CA LEU A 664 -37.45 -4.10 7.89
C LEU A 664 -38.12 -4.42 9.24
N GLU A 665 -39.46 -4.44 9.28
CA GLU A 665 -40.23 -4.78 10.47
C GLU A 665 -39.99 -6.23 10.92
N ASN A 666 -39.87 -7.17 9.97
CA ASN A 666 -39.54 -8.56 10.25
C ASN A 666 -38.07 -8.76 10.65
N LEU A 667 -37.14 -7.97 10.09
CA LEU A 667 -35.70 -8.06 10.37
C LEU A 667 -35.31 -7.45 11.72
N ALA A 668 -36.06 -6.46 12.20
CA ALA A 668 -35.80 -5.78 13.48
C ALA A 668 -35.71 -6.73 14.70
N PRO A 669 -36.65 -7.66 14.95
CA PRO A 669 -36.53 -8.61 16.07
C PRO A 669 -35.36 -9.59 15.90
N GLU A 670 -35.06 -10.03 14.68
CA GLU A 670 -33.90 -10.91 14.41
C GLU A 670 -32.57 -10.22 14.70
N LEU A 671 -32.44 -8.95 14.30
CA LEU A 671 -31.28 -8.12 14.58
C LEU A 671 -31.10 -7.90 16.08
N SER A 672 -32.19 -7.61 16.80
CA SER A 672 -32.16 -7.44 18.26
C SER A 672 -31.74 -8.74 18.98
N ALA A 673 -32.22 -9.90 18.52
CA ALA A 673 -31.83 -11.19 19.08
C ALA A 673 -30.34 -11.50 18.81
N ALA A 674 -29.86 -11.21 17.60
CA ALA A 674 -28.45 -11.38 17.24
C ALA A 674 -27.53 -10.44 18.03
N GLU A 675 -27.95 -9.20 18.29
CA GLU A 675 -27.20 -8.26 19.13
C GLU A 675 -27.09 -8.74 20.58
N ALA A 676 -28.18 -9.29 21.14
CA ALA A 676 -28.18 -9.86 22.48
C ALA A 676 -27.25 -11.08 22.57
N ALA A 677 -27.29 -11.98 21.59
CA ALA A 677 -26.40 -13.14 21.51
C ALA A 677 -24.92 -12.72 21.38
N PHE A 678 -24.63 -11.70 20.57
CA PHE A 678 -23.29 -11.12 20.44
C PHE A 678 -22.76 -10.60 21.78
N LYS A 679 -23.55 -9.78 22.49
CA LYS A 679 -23.16 -9.24 23.82
C LYS A 679 -22.97 -10.34 24.86
N GLN A 680 -23.80 -11.39 24.83
CA GLN A 680 -23.67 -12.52 25.74
C GLN A 680 -22.40 -13.32 25.46
N ALA A 681 -22.08 -13.58 24.19
CA ALA A 681 -20.86 -14.29 23.80
C ALA A 681 -19.60 -13.46 24.11
N GLU A 682 -19.64 -12.14 23.92
CA GLU A 682 -18.56 -11.23 24.31
C GLU A 682 -18.29 -11.28 25.82
N ALA A 683 -19.34 -11.26 26.64
CA ALA A 683 -19.23 -11.40 28.09
C ALA A 683 -18.65 -12.76 28.50
N ALA A 684 -19.06 -13.84 27.83
CA ALA A 684 -18.56 -15.20 28.08
C ALA A 684 -17.06 -15.33 27.77
N VAL A 685 -16.60 -14.79 26.63
CA VAL A 685 -15.16 -14.74 26.30
C VAL A 685 -14.40 -13.99 27.38
N ARG A 686 -14.88 -12.81 27.78
CA ARG A 686 -14.22 -11.99 28.80
C ARG A 686 -14.15 -12.69 30.15
N SER A 687 -15.20 -13.42 30.57
CA SER A 687 -15.15 -14.19 31.81
C SER A 687 -14.16 -15.35 31.75
N SER A 688 -14.14 -16.08 30.63
CA SER A 688 -13.22 -17.22 30.46
C SER A 688 -11.76 -16.78 30.37
N GLU A 689 -11.46 -15.63 29.74
CA GLU A 689 -10.11 -15.06 29.70
C GLU A 689 -9.60 -14.64 31.08
N VAL A 690 -10.47 -14.05 31.91
CA VAL A 690 -10.12 -13.69 33.29
C VAL A 690 -9.87 -14.94 34.14
N GLN A 691 -10.70 -15.97 34.00
CA GLN A 691 -10.54 -17.23 34.72
C GLN A 691 -9.22 -17.94 34.34
N HIS A 692 -8.93 -18.08 33.04
CA HIS A 692 -7.68 -18.66 32.54
C HIS A 692 -6.45 -17.91 33.06
N LYS A 693 -6.47 -16.58 32.99
CA LYS A 693 -5.38 -15.74 33.48
C LYS A 693 -5.13 -15.89 34.98
N ASN A 694 -6.19 -16.00 35.78
CA ASN A 694 -6.06 -16.20 37.23
C ASN A 694 -5.44 -17.56 37.56
N LEU A 695 -5.86 -18.62 36.87
CA LEU A 695 -5.31 -19.97 37.04
C LEU A 695 -3.84 -20.05 36.65
N MET A 696 -3.45 -19.42 35.53
CA MET A 696 -2.05 -19.29 35.11
C MET A 696 -1.18 -18.58 36.17
N GLN A 697 -1.69 -17.53 36.81
CA GLN A 697 -0.97 -16.83 37.88
C GLN A 697 -0.80 -17.70 39.13
N GLN A 698 -1.83 -18.46 39.51
CA GLN A 698 -1.78 -19.39 40.65
C GLN A 698 -0.80 -20.53 40.40
N GLN A 699 -0.82 -21.14 39.20
CA GLN A 699 0.13 -22.18 38.80
C GLN A 699 1.57 -21.67 38.92
N GLN A 700 1.87 -20.47 38.40
CA GLN A 700 3.23 -19.92 38.45
C GLN A 700 3.75 -19.71 39.89
N GLN A 701 2.86 -19.35 40.83
CA GLN A 701 3.21 -19.25 42.25
C GLN A 701 3.49 -20.62 42.86
N HIS A 702 2.64 -21.61 42.58
CA HIS A 702 2.79 -22.98 43.08
C HIS A 702 4.04 -23.69 42.53
N THR A 703 4.38 -23.51 41.25
CA THR A 703 5.61 -24.08 40.67
C THR A 703 6.87 -23.58 41.37
N ARG A 704 6.90 -22.30 41.80
CA ARG A 704 8.03 -21.75 42.58
C ARG A 704 8.11 -22.37 43.98
N GLN A 705 6.99 -22.55 44.65
CA GLN A 705 6.93 -23.18 45.97
C GLN A 705 7.37 -24.65 45.90
N TYR A 706 6.90 -25.39 44.89
CA TYR A 706 7.29 -26.77 44.65
C TYR A 706 8.81 -26.89 44.42
N SER A 707 9.38 -26.06 43.54
CA SER A 707 10.82 -26.07 43.26
C SER A 707 11.67 -25.82 44.51
N GLN A 708 11.25 -24.88 45.37
CA GLN A 708 11.93 -24.60 46.64
C GLN A 708 11.83 -25.77 47.63
N ALA A 709 10.66 -26.39 47.75
CA ALA A 709 10.46 -27.55 48.62
C ALA A 709 11.28 -28.76 48.14
N GLN A 710 11.34 -28.99 46.82
CA GLN A 710 12.10 -30.09 46.21
C GLN A 710 13.62 -29.92 46.44
N GLN A 711 14.14 -28.70 46.28
CA GLN A 711 15.56 -28.41 46.54
C GLN A 711 15.92 -28.65 48.02
N ARG A 712 15.07 -28.21 48.95
CA ARG A 712 15.28 -28.41 50.38
C ARG A 712 15.26 -29.89 50.78
N ALA A 713 14.35 -30.68 50.22
CA ALA A 713 14.28 -32.13 50.47
C ALA A 713 15.54 -32.85 49.95
N ALA A 714 16.02 -32.49 48.75
CA ALA A 714 17.23 -33.08 48.17
C ALA A 714 18.50 -32.76 48.99
N GLU A 715 18.62 -31.53 49.49
CA GLU A 715 19.77 -31.12 50.32
C GLU A 715 19.82 -31.89 51.65
N LEU A 716 18.69 -32.01 52.35
CA LEU A 716 18.62 -32.69 53.63
C LEU A 716 18.88 -34.21 53.50
N LEU A 717 18.37 -34.83 52.43
CA LEU A 717 18.59 -36.26 52.15
C LEU A 717 20.07 -36.57 51.85
N ALA A 718 20.74 -35.71 51.07
CA ALA A 718 22.16 -35.87 50.78
C ALA A 718 23.03 -35.78 52.05
N ARG A 719 22.73 -34.83 52.95
CA ARG A 719 23.46 -34.67 54.23
C ARG A 719 23.26 -35.86 55.18
N THR A 720 22.05 -36.42 55.22
CA THR A 720 21.71 -37.54 56.11
C THR A 720 22.43 -38.82 55.68
N ASN A 721 22.41 -39.14 54.37
CA ASN A 721 23.08 -40.32 53.82
C ASN A 721 24.61 -40.29 54.04
N GLN A 722 25.23 -39.12 53.85
CA GLN A 722 26.67 -38.96 54.08
C GLN A 722 27.07 -39.13 55.55
N GLY A 723 26.25 -38.65 56.49
CA GLY A 723 26.51 -38.79 57.92
C GLY A 723 26.37 -40.24 58.43
N GLN A 724 25.38 -40.98 57.94
CA GLN A 724 25.12 -42.37 58.38
C GLN A 724 26.25 -43.33 57.97
N ILE A 725 26.74 -43.22 56.73
CA ILE A 725 27.87 -44.05 56.24
C ILE A 725 29.13 -43.85 57.08
N ARG A 726 29.39 -42.61 57.54
CA ARG A 726 30.58 -42.30 58.35
C ARG A 726 30.47 -42.86 59.78
N ARG A 727 29.28 -42.84 60.38
CA ARG A 727 29.04 -43.38 61.73
C ARG A 727 29.28 -44.89 61.79
N GLU A 728 28.75 -45.63 60.82
CA GLU A 728 28.93 -47.10 60.76
C GLU A 728 30.40 -47.51 60.62
N HIS A 729 31.19 -46.73 59.89
CA HIS A 729 32.61 -46.98 59.71
C HIS A 729 33.39 -46.81 61.02
N ILE A 730 33.05 -45.80 61.83
CA ILE A 730 33.72 -45.53 63.11
C ILE A 730 33.36 -46.58 64.17
N GLU A 731 32.12 -47.07 64.17
CA GLU A 731 31.66 -48.11 65.13
C GLU A 731 32.33 -49.46 64.90
N ARG A 732 32.52 -49.87 63.63
CA ARG A 732 33.25 -51.10 63.28
C ARG A 732 34.72 -51.04 63.71
N GLU A 733 35.38 -49.89 63.52
CA GLU A 733 36.77 -49.68 63.94
C GLU A 733 36.94 -49.73 65.47
N LEU A 734 35.99 -49.20 66.24
CA LEU A 734 36.08 -49.19 67.71
C LEU A 734 35.91 -50.59 68.33
N ALA A 735 35.06 -51.44 67.75
CA ALA A 735 34.83 -52.80 68.21
C ALA A 735 36.07 -53.68 67.96
N GLN A 736 36.66 -53.57 66.77
CA GLN A 736 37.86 -54.33 66.40
C GLN A 736 39.05 -54.03 67.31
N LEU A 737 39.29 -52.75 67.63
CA LEU A 737 40.37 -52.33 68.53
C LEU A 737 40.18 -52.80 69.99
N ALA A 738 38.94 -53.12 70.42
CA ALA A 738 38.63 -53.58 71.78
C ALA A 738 39.03 -55.03 72.02
N GLU A 739 38.74 -55.89 71.04
CA GLU A 739 39.03 -57.31 71.07
C GLU A 739 40.54 -57.59 70.93
N GLU A 740 41.22 -56.80 70.09
CA GLU A 740 42.67 -56.85 69.88
C GLU A 740 43.47 -56.56 71.16
N GLN A 741 43.01 -55.64 72.03
CA GLN A 741 43.73 -55.24 73.25
C GLN A 741 43.74 -56.34 74.32
N THR A 742 42.62 -57.06 74.50
CA THR A 742 42.50 -58.16 75.48
C THR A 742 43.29 -59.40 75.07
N ALA A 743 43.41 -59.67 73.78
CA ALA A 743 44.20 -60.78 73.25
C ALA A 743 45.71 -60.55 73.36
N LEU A 744 46.16 -59.28 73.26
CA LEU A 744 47.57 -58.89 73.35
C LEU A 744 48.17 -59.03 74.77
N GLN A 745 47.34 -58.94 75.83
CA GLN A 745 47.80 -59.04 77.22
C GLN A 745 48.04 -60.48 77.68
N HIS A 746 47.22 -61.44 77.24
CA HIS A 746 47.42 -62.86 77.51
C HIS A 746 48.54 -63.50 76.68
N THR A 747 48.86 -62.91 75.52
CA THR A 747 49.94 -63.40 74.67
C THR A 747 51.32 -63.07 75.23
N SER A 748 51.53 -61.92 75.90
CA SER A 748 52.83 -61.51 76.46
C SER A 748 53.51 -62.57 77.35
N ASP A 749 52.76 -63.16 78.29
CA ASP A 749 53.29 -64.11 79.28
C ASP A 749 53.67 -65.47 78.67
N GLY A 750 52.96 -65.95 77.65
CA GLY A 750 53.27 -67.20 76.95
C GLY A 750 54.36 -67.09 75.89
N LEU A 751 54.79 -65.87 75.54
CA LEU A 751 55.81 -65.68 74.51
C LEU A 751 57.24 -65.92 75.03
N SER A 752 57.50 -65.82 76.34
CA SER A 752 58.85 -65.97 76.91
C SER A 752 59.40 -67.41 76.86
N ASP A 753 58.54 -68.42 76.98
CA ASP A 753 58.96 -69.83 77.09
C ASP A 753 59.17 -70.51 75.71
N ASP A 754 58.43 -70.11 74.67
CA ASP A 754 58.52 -70.78 73.36
C ASP A 754 59.78 -70.41 72.57
N ILE A 755 60.39 -69.23 72.81
CA ILE A 755 61.60 -68.72 72.10
C ILE A 755 62.73 -69.76 72.08
N ALA A 756 62.95 -70.49 73.18
CA ALA A 756 64.08 -71.41 73.31
C ALA A 756 63.96 -72.67 72.41
N THR A 757 62.74 -73.06 72.04
CA THR A 757 62.47 -74.30 71.28
C THR A 757 62.46 -74.10 69.76
N LEU A 758 62.21 -72.88 69.30
CA LEU A 758 62.01 -72.53 67.90
C LEU A 758 63.31 -72.29 67.12
N GLN A 759 64.45 -72.22 67.80
CA GLN A 759 65.74 -71.93 67.19
C GLN A 759 66.29 -73.09 66.34
N GLU A 760 65.93 -74.33 66.69
CA GLU A 760 66.42 -75.57 66.05
C GLU A 760 65.63 -75.96 64.79
N ALA A 761 64.31 -75.71 64.74
CA ALA A 761 63.47 -76.15 63.62
C ALA A 761 63.46 -75.18 62.40
N ALA A 762 64.06 -73.99 62.53
CA ALA A 762 64.12 -72.95 61.48
C ALA A 762 65.06 -73.27 60.30
N ALA A 763 65.98 -74.22 60.47
CA ALA A 763 67.03 -74.54 59.50
C ALA A 763 66.58 -75.54 58.42
N GLU A 764 65.59 -76.38 58.70
CA GLU A 764 65.18 -77.50 57.83
C GLU A 764 64.07 -77.09 56.81
N LEU A 765 63.24 -76.11 57.18
CA LEU A 765 62.09 -75.62 56.42
C LEU A 765 62.45 -74.66 55.26
N GLU A 766 63.66 -74.10 55.27
CA GLU A 766 64.11 -73.10 54.30
C GLU A 766 64.35 -73.70 52.88
N HIS A 767 64.68 -74.98 52.80
CA HIS A 767 64.92 -75.70 51.54
C HIS A 767 63.62 -76.05 50.78
N GLN A 768 62.48 -76.19 51.48
CA GLN A 768 61.20 -76.57 50.88
C GLN A 768 60.41 -75.36 50.32
N GLN A 769 60.70 -74.15 50.80
CA GLN A 769 60.02 -72.92 50.35
C GLN A 769 60.36 -72.49 48.92
N GLN A 770 61.57 -72.77 48.44
CA GLN A 770 62.06 -72.24 47.16
C GLN A 770 61.33 -72.84 45.95
N THR A 771 60.83 -74.07 46.05
CA THR A 771 60.09 -74.76 44.99
C THR A 771 58.64 -74.27 44.88
N THR A 772 57.93 -74.10 46.00
CA THR A 772 56.54 -73.61 46.03
C THR A 772 56.42 -72.13 45.62
N ALA A 773 57.45 -71.32 45.89
CA ALA A 773 57.52 -69.92 45.47
C ALA A 773 57.42 -69.72 43.94
N HIS A 774 58.06 -70.62 43.17
CA HIS A 774 58.08 -70.55 41.71
C HIS A 774 56.69 -70.84 41.10
N SER A 775 55.99 -71.87 41.59
CA SER A 775 54.63 -72.21 41.13
C SER A 775 53.59 -71.13 41.47
N ARG A 776 53.74 -70.45 42.60
CA ARG A 776 52.89 -69.32 43.01
C ARG A 776 53.03 -68.11 42.07
N GLN A 777 54.25 -67.80 41.64
CA GLN A 777 54.51 -66.64 40.77
C GLN A 777 53.95 -66.85 39.36
N GLU A 778 53.98 -68.08 38.84
CA GLU A 778 53.40 -68.42 37.54
C GLU A 778 51.86 -68.26 37.53
N GLN A 779 51.17 -68.74 38.57
CA GLN A 779 49.72 -68.64 38.69
C GLN A 779 49.24 -67.20 38.96
N GLN A 780 50.01 -66.41 39.73
CA GLN A 780 49.72 -64.99 39.92
C GLN A 780 49.79 -64.21 38.59
N GLY A 781 50.70 -64.61 37.70
CA GLY A 781 50.76 -64.08 36.33
C GLY A 781 49.50 -64.39 35.52
N ARG A 782 48.98 -65.62 35.60
CA ARG A 782 47.76 -66.05 34.90
C ARG A 782 46.50 -65.35 35.42
N LEU A 783 46.36 -65.21 36.73
CA LEU A 783 45.24 -64.48 37.35
C LEU A 783 45.22 -63.00 36.92
N LYS A 784 46.39 -62.35 36.93
CA LYS A 784 46.50 -60.94 36.50
C LYS A 784 46.17 -60.77 35.01
N GLN A 785 46.55 -61.72 34.16
CA GLN A 785 46.17 -61.72 32.74
C GLN A 785 44.65 -61.88 32.56
N ALA A 786 43.99 -62.75 33.33
CA ALA A 786 42.55 -62.92 33.29
C ALA A 786 41.78 -61.67 33.76
N GLN A 787 42.25 -61.00 34.83
CA GLN A 787 41.65 -59.73 35.30
C GLN A 787 41.77 -58.60 34.27
N LEU A 788 42.91 -58.51 33.57
CA LEU A 788 43.09 -57.53 32.49
C LEU A 788 42.19 -57.84 31.29
N ALA A 789 42.04 -59.11 30.92
CA ALA A 789 41.14 -59.52 29.85
C ALA A 789 39.66 -59.20 30.18
N LEU A 790 39.23 -59.43 31.42
CA LEU A 790 37.88 -59.06 31.89
C LEU A 790 37.66 -57.53 31.86
N LEU A 791 38.64 -56.75 32.29
CA LEU A 791 38.56 -55.29 32.24
C LEU A 791 38.44 -54.77 30.80
N GLU A 792 39.22 -55.35 29.88
CA GLU A 792 39.17 -54.99 28.47
C GLU A 792 37.85 -55.39 27.81
N ALA A 793 37.34 -56.58 28.09
CA ALA A 793 36.02 -57.05 27.63
C ALA A 793 34.88 -56.15 28.14
N ASN A 794 34.90 -55.77 29.43
CA ASN A 794 33.93 -54.84 30.02
C ASN A 794 33.98 -53.45 29.37
N ARG A 795 35.17 -52.96 29.04
CA ARG A 795 35.33 -51.70 28.32
C ARG A 795 34.72 -51.75 26.92
N GLN A 796 34.93 -52.85 26.18
CA GLN A 796 34.37 -53.03 24.84
C GLN A 796 32.84 -53.19 24.89
N TYR A 797 32.32 -53.94 25.87
CA TYR A 797 30.89 -54.06 26.14
C TYR A 797 30.24 -52.67 26.34
N GLY A 798 30.80 -51.84 27.22
CA GLY A 798 30.27 -50.49 27.46
C GLY A 798 30.33 -49.56 26.24
N LEU A 799 31.37 -49.68 25.39
CA LEU A 799 31.44 -48.94 24.13
C LEU A 799 30.36 -49.37 23.13
N ALA A 800 30.11 -50.67 23.01
CA ALA A 800 29.06 -51.22 22.16
C ALA A 800 27.65 -50.81 22.67
N GLU A 801 27.44 -50.80 23.99
CA GLU A 801 26.17 -50.43 24.62
C GLU A 801 25.79 -48.96 24.32
N VAL A 802 26.76 -48.05 24.48
CA VAL A 802 26.58 -46.63 24.16
C VAL A 802 26.31 -46.43 22.65
N ALA A 803 26.97 -47.19 21.79
CA ALA A 803 26.76 -47.12 20.34
C ALA A 803 25.33 -47.56 19.96
N VAL A 804 24.85 -48.67 20.51
CA VAL A 804 23.46 -49.15 20.34
C VAL A 804 22.45 -48.13 20.83
N HIS A 805 22.65 -47.56 22.03
CA HIS A 805 21.75 -46.56 22.59
C HIS A 805 21.67 -45.30 21.70
N LYS A 806 22.81 -44.85 21.16
CA LYS A 806 22.86 -43.71 20.25
C LYS A 806 22.11 -43.96 18.94
N LEU A 807 22.29 -45.14 18.34
CA LEU A 807 21.58 -45.51 17.10
C LEU A 807 20.07 -45.64 17.34
N ASN A 808 19.65 -46.25 18.45
CA ASN A 808 18.23 -46.32 18.82
C ASN A 808 17.59 -44.94 19.05
N GLN A 809 18.33 -43.98 19.61
CA GLN A 809 17.85 -42.60 19.74
C GLN A 809 17.71 -41.91 18.38
N GLN A 810 18.63 -42.16 17.44
CA GLN A 810 18.55 -41.65 16.06
C GLN A 810 17.36 -42.26 15.31
N LYS A 811 17.12 -43.57 15.45
CA LYS A 811 15.93 -44.27 14.94
C LYS A 811 14.63 -43.59 15.40
N GLN A 812 14.49 -43.33 16.70
CA GLN A 812 13.30 -42.64 17.24
C GLN A 812 13.14 -41.22 16.66
N ASN A 813 14.23 -40.47 16.49
CA ASN A 813 14.18 -39.14 15.89
C ASN A 813 13.70 -39.18 14.43
N TYR A 814 14.21 -40.12 13.61
CA TYR A 814 13.75 -40.26 12.23
C TYR A 814 12.28 -40.69 12.15
N GLN A 815 11.83 -41.60 13.03
CA GLN A 815 10.42 -41.98 13.10
C GLN A 815 9.50 -40.80 13.46
N GLN A 816 9.91 -39.96 14.42
CA GLN A 816 9.17 -38.74 14.75
C GLN A 816 9.15 -37.72 13.60
N GLN A 817 10.25 -37.58 12.84
CA GLN A 817 10.30 -36.72 11.67
C GLN A 817 9.35 -37.21 10.57
N ILE A 818 9.33 -38.51 10.29
CA ILE A 818 8.41 -39.11 9.31
C ILE A 818 6.95 -38.86 9.74
N ALA A 819 6.60 -39.09 11.01
CA ALA A 819 5.24 -38.85 11.51
C ALA A 819 4.79 -37.38 11.35
N ARG A 820 5.70 -36.43 11.56
CA ARG A 820 5.41 -34.99 11.32
C ARG A 820 5.19 -34.69 9.84
N LEU A 821 6.01 -35.25 8.95
CA LEU A 821 5.84 -35.08 7.50
C LEU A 821 4.56 -35.73 6.98
N GLU A 822 4.12 -36.84 7.60
CA GLU A 822 2.84 -37.49 7.30
C GLU A 822 1.65 -36.60 7.67
N GLN A 823 1.67 -35.97 8.86
CA GLN A 823 0.66 -34.97 9.22
C GLN A 823 0.64 -33.80 8.23
N GLN A 824 1.80 -33.23 7.90
CA GLN A 824 1.86 -32.13 6.93
C GLN A 824 1.31 -32.54 5.56
N THR A 825 1.56 -33.78 5.12
CA THR A 825 1.01 -34.29 3.85
C THR A 825 -0.52 -34.30 3.88
N LEU A 826 -1.11 -34.66 5.02
CA LEU A 826 -2.56 -34.68 5.22
C LEU A 826 -3.16 -33.27 5.20
N ASP A 827 -2.54 -32.32 5.90
CA ASP A 827 -2.97 -30.90 5.90
C ASP A 827 -2.95 -30.32 4.47
N TRP A 828 -1.90 -30.61 3.70
CA TRP A 828 -1.80 -30.15 2.31
C TRP A 828 -2.77 -30.86 1.36
N GLN A 829 -3.14 -32.12 1.64
CA GLN A 829 -4.19 -32.82 0.90
C GLN A 829 -5.57 -32.20 1.16
N GLU A 830 -5.91 -31.90 2.40
CA GLU A 830 -7.16 -31.19 2.73
C GLU A 830 -7.21 -29.83 2.04
N ARG A 831 -6.11 -29.07 2.10
CA ARG A 831 -6.03 -27.77 1.40
C ARG A 831 -6.20 -27.90 -0.11
N GLN A 832 -5.68 -28.96 -0.72
CA GLN A 832 -5.87 -29.23 -2.15
C GLN A 832 -7.33 -29.54 -2.48
N GLN A 833 -8.05 -30.27 -1.62
CA GLN A 833 -9.47 -30.56 -1.79
C GLN A 833 -10.33 -29.30 -1.63
N GLU A 834 -10.03 -28.43 -0.66
CA GLU A 834 -10.70 -27.13 -0.51
C GLU A 834 -10.55 -26.27 -1.76
N LEU A 835 -9.33 -26.17 -2.30
CA LEU A 835 -9.06 -25.41 -3.52
C LEU A 835 -9.73 -26.01 -4.75
N ALA A 836 -9.89 -27.35 -4.81
CA ALA A 836 -10.62 -28.02 -5.89
C ALA A 836 -12.12 -27.75 -5.82
N LEU A 837 -12.72 -27.79 -4.62
CA LEU A 837 -14.12 -27.41 -4.39
C LEU A 837 -14.38 -25.95 -4.77
N ALA A 838 -13.52 -25.04 -4.32
CA ALA A 838 -13.63 -23.61 -4.67
C ALA A 838 -13.62 -23.38 -6.19
N TYR A 839 -12.74 -24.08 -6.91
CA TYR A 839 -12.64 -24.03 -8.38
C TYR A 839 -13.91 -24.52 -9.07
N GLU A 840 -14.55 -25.59 -8.58
CA GLU A 840 -15.80 -26.11 -9.15
C GLU A 840 -17.00 -25.18 -8.94
N THR A 841 -17.10 -24.51 -7.78
CA THR A 841 -18.16 -23.54 -7.50
C THR A 841 -18.11 -22.29 -8.38
N GLU A 842 -16.92 -21.85 -8.80
CA GLU A 842 -16.77 -20.63 -9.61
C GLU A 842 -16.91 -20.87 -11.13
N PHE A 843 -16.76 -22.12 -11.60
CA PHE A 843 -16.78 -22.46 -13.03
C PHE A 843 -18.20 -22.41 -13.68
N GLN A 844 -19.27 -22.20 -12.91
CA GLN A 844 -20.66 -22.29 -13.42
C GLN A 844 -21.26 -20.99 -13.99
N ASN A 845 -20.47 -19.99 -14.41
CA ASN A 845 -20.96 -18.64 -14.76
C ASN A 845 -20.88 -18.24 -16.25
N ASP A 846 -21.14 -19.15 -17.19
CA ASP A 846 -21.25 -18.85 -18.64
C ASP A 846 -22.34 -17.81 -18.98
N GLU A 847 -23.29 -17.59 -18.08
CA GLU A 847 -24.41 -16.65 -18.26
C GLU A 847 -23.97 -15.18 -18.34
N GLN A 848 -22.81 -14.83 -17.75
CA GLN A 848 -22.28 -13.45 -17.78
C GLN A 848 -21.67 -13.12 -19.15
N HIS A 849 -21.01 -14.07 -19.81
CA HIS A 849 -20.46 -13.86 -21.14
C HIS A 849 -21.57 -13.66 -22.19
N ILE A 850 -22.66 -14.43 -22.09
CA ILE A 850 -23.83 -14.28 -22.96
C ILE A 850 -24.46 -12.89 -22.79
N LYS A 851 -24.63 -12.42 -21.53
CA LYS A 851 -25.15 -11.06 -21.24
C LYS A 851 -24.23 -9.96 -21.75
N LEU A 852 -22.91 -10.15 -21.73
CA LEU A 852 -21.95 -9.18 -22.28
C LEU A 852 -22.12 -9.05 -23.80
N ASP A 853 -22.26 -10.17 -24.49
CA ASP A 853 -22.46 -10.19 -25.94
C ASP A 853 -23.79 -9.52 -26.34
N GLU A 854 -24.88 -9.83 -25.61
CA GLU A 854 -26.19 -9.19 -25.80
C GLU A 854 -26.14 -7.65 -25.61
N LEU A 855 -25.47 -7.18 -24.55
CA LEU A 855 -25.32 -5.74 -24.29
C LEU A 855 -24.43 -5.06 -25.33
N THR A 856 -23.41 -5.76 -25.83
CA THR A 856 -22.50 -5.23 -26.85
C THR A 856 -23.22 -5.08 -28.19
N GLU A 857 -24.05 -6.06 -28.56
CA GLU A 857 -24.90 -5.98 -29.76
C GLU A 857 -25.96 -4.87 -29.61
N ALA A 858 -26.55 -4.70 -28.43
CA ALA A 858 -27.48 -3.60 -28.13
C ALA A 858 -26.80 -2.22 -28.23
N VAL A 859 -25.54 -2.06 -27.82
CA VAL A 859 -24.80 -0.80 -28.02
C VAL A 859 -24.48 -0.57 -29.49
N HIS A 860 -24.14 -1.62 -30.24
CA HIS A 860 -23.82 -1.50 -31.66
C HIS A 860 -25.01 -1.00 -32.48
N THR A 861 -26.19 -1.60 -32.28
CA THR A 861 -27.44 -1.16 -32.91
C THR A 861 -27.79 0.29 -32.56
N LEU A 862 -27.59 0.69 -31.29
CA LEU A 862 -27.86 2.05 -30.83
C LEU A 862 -26.84 3.08 -31.37
N ASP A 863 -25.60 2.66 -31.63
CA ASP A 863 -24.59 3.49 -32.30
C ASP A 863 -24.95 3.74 -33.78
N GLU A 864 -25.51 2.75 -34.48
CA GLU A 864 -26.04 2.93 -35.84
C GLU A 864 -27.21 3.92 -35.88
N GLU A 865 -28.17 3.80 -34.95
CA GLU A 865 -29.28 4.74 -34.80
C GLU A 865 -28.80 6.16 -34.48
N TYR A 866 -27.83 6.29 -33.59
CA TYR A 866 -27.23 7.58 -33.22
C TYR A 866 -26.58 8.27 -34.43
N ILE A 867 -25.80 7.53 -35.23
CA ILE A 867 -25.15 8.06 -36.44
C ILE A 867 -26.21 8.52 -37.44
N ALA A 868 -27.24 7.71 -37.69
CA ALA A 868 -28.30 8.06 -38.64
C ALA A 868 -29.08 9.32 -38.25
N VAL A 869 -29.35 9.53 -36.95
CA VAL A 869 -29.99 10.75 -36.44
C VAL A 869 -29.05 11.96 -36.52
N GLN A 870 -27.75 11.77 -36.24
CA GLN A 870 -26.76 12.82 -36.34
C GLN A 870 -26.56 13.30 -37.79
N GLU A 871 -26.58 12.39 -38.77
CA GLU A 871 -26.55 12.74 -40.20
C GLU A 871 -27.78 13.54 -40.63
N LYS A 872 -28.98 13.15 -40.17
CA LYS A 872 -30.22 13.89 -40.43
C LYS A 872 -30.18 15.30 -39.81
N LEU A 873 -29.64 15.43 -38.60
CA LEU A 873 -29.46 16.73 -37.96
C LEU A 873 -28.51 17.62 -38.78
N ALA A 874 -27.39 17.08 -39.26
CA ALA A 874 -26.46 17.81 -40.10
C ALA A 874 -27.11 18.28 -41.42
N GLN A 875 -27.91 17.43 -42.07
CA GLN A 875 -28.66 17.80 -43.28
C GLN A 875 -29.68 18.92 -43.02
N ILE A 876 -30.44 18.85 -41.91
CA ILE A 876 -31.41 19.88 -41.54
C ILE A 876 -30.70 21.21 -41.22
N GLN A 877 -29.55 21.16 -40.53
CA GLN A 877 -28.75 22.35 -40.25
C GLN A 877 -28.18 22.99 -41.52
N GLU A 878 -27.74 22.18 -42.49
CA GLU A 878 -27.27 22.66 -43.79
C GLU A 878 -28.41 23.32 -44.58
N GLN A 879 -29.57 22.66 -44.67
CA GLN A 879 -30.78 23.22 -45.31
C GLN A 879 -31.24 24.50 -44.61
N GLY A 880 -31.23 24.54 -43.28
CA GLY A 880 -31.55 25.72 -42.49
C GLY A 880 -30.62 26.89 -42.77
N ARG A 881 -29.31 26.64 -42.90
CA ARG A 881 -28.31 27.66 -43.27
C ARG A 881 -28.53 28.18 -44.68
N GLU A 882 -28.81 27.31 -45.65
CA GLU A 882 -29.09 27.72 -47.03
C GLU A 882 -30.34 28.61 -47.13
N GLN A 883 -31.43 28.21 -46.48
CA GLN A 883 -32.67 28.98 -46.50
C GLN A 883 -32.54 30.29 -45.73
N TYR A 884 -31.84 30.29 -44.59
CA TYR A 884 -31.51 31.52 -43.86
C TYR A 884 -30.64 32.48 -44.68
N ALA A 885 -29.65 31.96 -45.42
CA ALA A 885 -28.87 32.77 -46.35
C ALA A 885 -29.75 33.37 -47.47
N ARG A 886 -30.69 32.60 -48.02
CA ARG A 886 -31.66 33.12 -49.01
C ARG A 886 -32.55 34.21 -48.42
N VAL A 887 -33.08 34.02 -47.20
CA VAL A 887 -33.82 35.05 -46.46
C VAL A 887 -32.98 36.31 -46.32
N GLN A 888 -31.72 36.21 -45.87
CA GLN A 888 -30.80 37.35 -45.76
C GLN A 888 -30.57 38.05 -47.10
N THR A 889 -30.40 37.30 -48.20
CA THR A 889 -30.25 37.91 -49.54
C THR A 889 -31.51 38.64 -50.02
N LEU A 890 -32.70 38.13 -49.71
CA LEU A 890 -33.96 38.78 -50.09
C LEU A 890 -34.32 39.91 -49.12
N GLN A 891 -33.99 39.80 -47.83
CA GLN A 891 -34.14 40.85 -46.81
C GLN A 891 -33.14 41.99 -46.97
N THR A 892 -32.02 41.79 -47.66
CA THR A 892 -31.12 42.88 -48.07
C THR A 892 -31.58 43.52 -49.38
N LYS A 893 -32.15 42.73 -50.31
CA LYS A 893 -32.78 43.24 -51.54
C LYS A 893 -34.09 43.98 -51.28
N LEU A 894 -34.88 43.59 -50.28
CA LEU A 894 -36.19 44.18 -50.02
C LEU A 894 -36.08 45.67 -49.60
N PRO A 895 -35.17 46.09 -48.70
CA PRO A 895 -34.87 47.49 -48.45
C PRO A 895 -34.31 48.21 -49.68
N GLN A 896 -33.53 47.53 -50.53
CA GLN A 896 -33.04 48.10 -51.78
C GLN A 896 -34.17 48.32 -52.78
N LEU A 897 -35.15 47.41 -52.87
CA LEU A 897 -36.34 47.53 -53.70
C LEU A 897 -37.35 48.51 -53.11
N GLN A 898 -37.48 48.58 -51.79
CA GLN A 898 -38.26 49.60 -51.08
C GLN A 898 -37.64 50.98 -51.29
N ALA A 899 -36.32 51.11 -51.15
CA ALA A 899 -35.59 52.33 -51.46
C ALA A 899 -35.61 52.63 -52.96
N ALA A 900 -35.58 51.64 -53.85
CA ALA A 900 -35.72 51.83 -55.30
C ALA A 900 -37.13 52.26 -55.69
N THR A 901 -38.16 51.70 -55.05
CA THR A 901 -39.57 52.07 -55.25
C THR A 901 -39.82 53.45 -54.66
N GLN A 902 -39.32 53.72 -53.46
CA GLN A 902 -39.38 55.03 -52.83
C GLN A 902 -38.55 56.05 -53.61
N THR A 903 -37.39 55.70 -54.17
CA THR A 903 -36.63 56.60 -55.04
C THR A 903 -37.29 56.75 -56.40
N ALA A 904 -37.98 55.75 -56.95
CA ALA A 904 -38.77 55.89 -58.18
C ALA A 904 -40.02 56.76 -57.95
N LEU A 905 -40.66 56.65 -56.77
CA LEU A 905 -41.73 57.53 -56.30
C LEU A 905 -41.20 58.94 -56.09
N LEU A 906 -40.05 59.06 -55.44
CA LEU A 906 -39.37 60.33 -55.24
C LEU A 906 -38.87 60.88 -56.57
N GLN A 907 -38.44 60.09 -57.55
CA GLN A 907 -38.06 60.51 -58.90
C GLN A 907 -39.27 60.87 -59.75
N GLN A 908 -40.42 60.24 -59.52
CA GLN A 908 -41.68 60.64 -60.11
C GLN A 908 -42.08 62.01 -59.53
N GLN A 909 -42.13 62.11 -58.21
CA GLN A 909 -42.40 63.35 -57.51
C GLN A 909 -41.33 64.41 -57.81
N GLU A 910 -40.07 64.03 -57.94
CA GLU A 910 -38.92 64.88 -58.22
C GLU A 910 -38.90 65.26 -59.69
N ALA A 911 -39.28 64.42 -60.64
CA ALA A 911 -39.44 64.82 -62.04
C ALA A 911 -40.61 65.79 -62.19
N LEU A 912 -41.69 65.60 -61.43
CA LEU A 912 -42.81 66.55 -61.34
C LEU A 912 -42.41 67.84 -60.62
N ILE A 913 -41.69 67.73 -59.50
CA ILE A 913 -41.16 68.84 -58.72
C ILE A 913 -40.04 69.51 -59.49
N ASN A 914 -39.25 68.83 -60.32
CA ASN A 914 -38.16 69.35 -61.15
C ASN A 914 -38.72 69.97 -62.41
N ALA A 915 -39.77 69.42 -63.01
CA ALA A 915 -40.53 70.16 -63.99
C ALA A 915 -41.07 71.45 -63.36
N LYS A 916 -41.53 71.41 -62.10
CA LYS A 916 -41.95 72.59 -61.36
C LYS A 916 -40.78 73.49 -60.89
N ARG A 917 -39.61 72.91 -60.61
CA ARG A 917 -38.40 73.50 -60.02
C ARG A 917 -37.52 74.09 -61.08
N TYR A 918 -37.31 73.45 -62.23
CA TYR A 918 -36.66 74.09 -63.37
C TYR A 918 -37.52 75.26 -63.83
N HIS A 919 -38.84 75.08 -63.90
CA HIS A 919 -39.75 76.21 -64.09
C HIS A 919 -39.60 77.29 -63.01
N GLN A 920 -39.46 76.89 -61.72
CA GLN A 920 -39.21 77.79 -60.59
C GLN A 920 -37.79 78.39 -60.55
N ASN A 921 -36.74 77.68 -60.95
CA ASN A 921 -35.33 78.06 -60.90
C ASN A 921 -35.03 79.03 -62.02
N LEU A 922 -35.63 78.80 -63.19
CA LEU A 922 -35.61 79.76 -64.30
C LEU A 922 -36.34 81.04 -63.89
N THR A 923 -37.43 80.94 -63.12
CA THR A 923 -38.16 82.11 -62.61
C THR A 923 -37.49 82.77 -61.38
N GLU A 924 -36.80 82.03 -60.51
CA GLU A 924 -36.10 82.52 -59.31
C GLU A 924 -34.73 83.13 -59.62
N ARG A 925 -33.96 82.53 -60.54
CA ARG A 925 -32.69 83.10 -61.03
C ARG A 925 -32.91 84.29 -61.99
N ALA A 926 -34.16 84.78 -62.09
CA ALA A 926 -34.60 85.84 -62.99
C ALA A 926 -34.11 85.61 -64.43
N ALA A 927 -34.12 84.36 -64.87
CA ALA A 927 -33.63 83.96 -66.16
C ALA A 927 -34.71 84.25 -67.21
N ASP A 928 -34.35 84.94 -68.28
CA ASP A 928 -35.27 85.38 -69.31
C ASP A 928 -35.73 84.18 -70.17
N LEU A 929 -36.95 83.70 -69.95
CA LEU A 929 -37.50 82.48 -70.55
C LEU A 929 -37.70 82.60 -72.07
N ASP A 930 -38.12 83.76 -72.57
CA ASP A 930 -38.27 84.01 -74.01
C ASP A 930 -36.89 84.13 -74.70
N ALA A 931 -35.88 84.66 -73.99
CA ALA A 931 -34.49 84.69 -74.48
C ALA A 931 -33.81 83.31 -74.43
N LEU A 932 -34.08 82.50 -73.41
CA LEU A 932 -33.61 81.13 -73.29
C LEU A 932 -34.25 80.21 -74.34
N GLU A 933 -35.52 80.42 -74.73
CA GLU A 933 -36.14 79.71 -75.85
C GLU A 933 -35.43 80.00 -77.20
N ALA A 934 -35.01 81.25 -77.41
CA ALA A 934 -34.29 81.66 -78.61
C ALA A 934 -32.81 81.19 -78.64
N LEU A 935 -32.17 81.00 -77.48
CA LEU A 935 -30.80 80.53 -77.27
C LEU A 935 -30.67 79.00 -77.05
N ALA A 936 -31.75 78.31 -76.66
CA ALA A 936 -31.82 76.85 -76.50
C ALA A 936 -31.91 76.12 -77.84
N LYS A 937 -30.97 76.43 -78.73
CA LYS A 937 -30.77 75.73 -80.01
C LYS A 937 -29.72 74.63 -79.88
N GLU A 938 -28.90 74.69 -78.83
CA GLU A 938 -27.96 73.64 -78.48
C GLU A 938 -28.66 72.58 -77.64
N SER A 939 -28.57 71.32 -78.07
CA SER A 939 -29.13 70.21 -77.30
C SER A 939 -28.53 70.17 -75.88
N PRO A 940 -29.26 69.69 -74.86
CA PRO A 940 -28.71 69.48 -73.52
C PRO A 940 -27.43 68.62 -73.52
N LYS A 941 -27.14 67.91 -74.62
CA LYS A 941 -25.90 67.17 -74.88
C LYS A 941 -24.65 68.02 -75.11
N VAL A 942 -24.75 69.20 -75.73
CA VAL A 942 -23.60 70.08 -75.99
C VAL A 942 -23.23 70.86 -74.72
N LEU A 943 -24.25 71.30 -73.97
CA LEU A 943 -24.10 71.85 -72.62
C LEU A 943 -23.57 70.77 -71.65
N ASN A 944 -24.08 69.53 -71.76
CA ASN A 944 -23.50 68.37 -71.10
C ASN A 944 -22.09 67.99 -71.60
N SER A 945 -21.62 68.46 -72.75
CA SER A 945 -20.27 68.13 -73.24
C SER A 945 -19.19 68.99 -72.61
N SER A 946 -19.50 70.25 -72.29
CA SER A 946 -18.64 71.12 -71.48
C SER A 946 -18.66 70.72 -70.00
N ILE A 947 -19.83 70.36 -69.47
CA ILE A 947 -19.98 69.62 -68.19
C ILE A 947 -19.19 68.31 -68.26
N GLY A 948 -19.24 67.65 -69.42
CA GLY A 948 -18.62 66.36 -69.72
C GLY A 948 -17.11 66.40 -69.80
N SER A 949 -16.47 67.47 -70.29
CA SER A 949 -15.00 67.57 -70.25
C SER A 949 -14.47 67.75 -68.83
N LEU A 950 -15.23 68.47 -67.99
CA LEU A 950 -14.96 68.62 -66.57
C LEU A 950 -15.23 67.31 -65.81
N THR A 951 -16.23 66.53 -66.25
CA THR A 951 -16.54 65.19 -65.75
C THR A 951 -15.53 64.13 -66.24
N GLN A 952 -14.96 64.28 -67.44
CA GLN A 952 -13.94 63.38 -67.99
C GLN A 952 -12.62 63.48 -67.24
N GLN A 953 -12.25 64.68 -66.77
CA GLN A 953 -11.09 64.84 -65.90
C GLN A 953 -11.31 64.14 -64.54
N ILE A 954 -12.57 64.08 -64.08
CA ILE A 954 -12.99 63.34 -62.88
C ILE A 954 -12.97 61.82 -63.13
N GLU A 955 -13.38 61.37 -64.33
CA GLU A 955 -13.38 59.97 -64.75
C GLU A 955 -11.98 59.41 -65.05
N ALA A 956 -11.03 60.23 -65.52
CA ALA A 956 -9.66 59.81 -65.84
C ALA A 956 -8.86 59.30 -64.62
N LEU A 957 -9.33 59.59 -63.40
CA LEU A 957 -8.80 59.07 -62.15
C LEU A 957 -9.22 57.61 -61.89
N GLY A 958 -10.15 57.06 -62.67
CA GLY A 958 -10.58 55.66 -62.65
C GLY A 958 -11.57 55.31 -61.54
N ALA A 959 -11.82 54.02 -61.33
CA ALA A 959 -12.62 53.55 -60.20
C ALA A 959 -11.84 53.78 -58.90
N VAL A 960 -12.03 54.96 -58.35
CA VAL A 960 -11.39 55.42 -57.14
C VAL A 960 -12.09 54.75 -55.95
N ASN A 961 -11.44 53.77 -55.33
CA ASN A 961 -11.97 53.10 -54.14
C ASN A 961 -11.79 54.01 -52.92
N LEU A 962 -12.81 54.82 -52.64
CA LEU A 962 -12.86 55.69 -51.46
C LEU A 962 -12.90 54.87 -50.14
N ALA A 963 -13.25 53.57 -50.19
CA ALA A 963 -13.29 52.67 -49.04
C ALA A 963 -11.99 51.87 -48.81
N ALA A 964 -11.04 51.88 -49.76
CA ALA A 964 -9.73 51.24 -49.60
C ALA A 964 -8.94 51.80 -48.40
N LEU A 965 -9.22 53.04 -48.01
CA LEU A 965 -8.65 53.68 -46.83
C LEU A 965 -9.08 52.98 -45.52
N GLN A 966 -10.34 52.50 -45.43
CA GLN A 966 -10.88 51.81 -44.25
C GLN A 966 -10.53 50.31 -44.23
N GLU A 967 -10.61 49.62 -45.37
CA GLU A 967 -10.27 48.18 -45.45
C GLU A 967 -8.78 47.91 -45.15
N LEU A 968 -7.91 48.86 -45.50
CA LEU A 968 -6.50 48.84 -45.13
C LEU A 968 -6.30 48.94 -43.62
N GLU A 969 -7.10 49.74 -42.91
CA GLU A 969 -7.01 49.90 -41.46
C GLU A 969 -7.39 48.61 -40.73
N GLU A 970 -8.49 47.95 -41.11
CA GLU A 970 -8.93 46.69 -40.48
C GLU A 970 -7.97 45.51 -40.68
N ALA A 971 -7.37 45.38 -41.87
CA ALA A 971 -6.40 44.33 -42.15
C ALA A 971 -5.09 44.53 -41.36
N ARG A 972 -4.69 45.79 -41.15
CA ARG A 972 -3.53 46.15 -40.31
C ARG A 972 -3.78 45.87 -38.82
N GLU A 973 -5.00 46.05 -38.32
CA GLU A 973 -5.33 45.71 -36.93
C GLU A 973 -5.20 44.21 -36.64
N ARG A 974 -5.68 43.34 -37.55
CA ARG A 974 -5.57 41.88 -37.39
C ARG A 974 -4.14 41.37 -37.51
N ASP A 975 -3.34 41.92 -38.43
CA ASP A 975 -1.91 41.62 -38.52
C ASP A 975 -1.19 42.01 -37.23
N GLY A 976 -1.51 43.20 -36.68
CA GLY A 976 -1.00 43.66 -35.39
C GLY A 976 -1.32 42.73 -34.22
N TYR A 977 -2.54 42.18 -34.15
CA TYR A 977 -2.94 41.24 -33.09
C TYR A 977 -2.11 39.94 -33.12
N TYR A 978 -2.02 39.26 -34.27
CA TYR A 978 -1.24 38.03 -34.37
C TYR A 978 0.26 38.26 -34.21
N ARG A 979 0.75 39.44 -34.61
CA ARG A 979 2.12 39.86 -34.36
C ARG A 979 2.41 40.03 -32.87
N SER A 980 1.51 40.66 -32.11
CA SER A 980 1.65 40.78 -30.66
C SER A 980 1.65 39.42 -29.95
N GLN A 981 0.78 38.48 -30.35
CA GLN A 981 0.74 37.13 -29.78
C GLN A 981 2.00 36.31 -30.10
N SER A 982 2.54 36.45 -31.32
CA SER A 982 3.80 35.81 -31.70
C SER A 982 4.98 36.41 -30.92
N GLU A 983 5.02 37.74 -30.76
CA GLU A 983 6.00 38.44 -29.94
C GLU A 983 5.91 38.01 -28.46
N ASP A 984 4.71 37.82 -27.90
CA ASP A 984 4.51 37.32 -26.54
C ASP A 984 5.00 35.88 -26.36
N VAL A 985 4.71 34.98 -27.31
CA VAL A 985 5.19 33.59 -27.29
C VAL A 985 6.71 33.54 -27.50
N GLN A 986 7.26 34.39 -28.37
CA GLN A 986 8.70 34.55 -28.57
C GLN A 986 9.37 35.06 -27.29
N ALA A 987 8.75 36.04 -26.60
CA ALA A 987 9.22 36.56 -25.33
C ALA A 987 9.16 35.49 -24.23
N ALA A 988 8.13 34.65 -24.20
CA ALA A 988 8.04 33.51 -23.27
C ALA A 988 9.13 32.46 -23.56
N ILE A 989 9.42 32.17 -24.83
CA ILE A 989 10.54 31.31 -25.23
C ILE A 989 11.87 31.91 -24.78
N SER A 990 12.11 33.20 -25.05
CA SER A 990 13.32 33.89 -24.61
C SER A 990 13.44 33.90 -23.08
N LEU A 991 12.35 34.08 -22.34
CA LEU A 991 12.35 34.04 -20.87
C LEU A 991 12.66 32.64 -20.34
N LEU A 992 12.13 31.59 -20.98
CA LEU A 992 12.45 30.19 -20.64
C LEU A 992 13.90 29.84 -20.99
N GLU A 993 14.42 30.32 -22.12
CA GLU A 993 15.82 30.18 -22.53
C GLU A 993 16.75 30.93 -21.58
N GLU A 994 16.41 32.15 -21.19
CA GLU A 994 17.12 32.94 -20.17
C GLU A 994 17.07 32.24 -18.81
N ALA A 995 15.94 31.67 -18.41
CA ALA A 995 15.83 30.90 -17.18
C ALA A 995 16.72 29.66 -17.21
N ILE A 996 16.78 28.94 -18.33
CA ILE A 996 17.69 27.80 -18.50
C ILE A 996 19.15 28.27 -18.48
N ALA A 997 19.49 29.36 -19.16
CA ALA A 997 20.83 29.93 -19.16
C ALA A 997 21.26 30.39 -17.75
N GLN A 998 20.38 31.06 -17.01
CA GLN A 998 20.60 31.45 -15.61
C GLN A 998 20.76 30.24 -14.70
N ILE A 999 19.96 29.18 -14.91
CA ILE A 999 20.10 27.92 -14.17
C ILE A 999 21.45 27.27 -14.50
N ASP A 1000 21.84 27.22 -15.78
CA ASP A 1000 23.09 26.61 -16.25
C ASP A 1000 24.32 27.39 -15.76
N ASP A 1001 24.30 28.72 -15.81
CA ASP A 1001 25.39 29.56 -15.32
C ASP A 1001 25.53 29.48 -13.81
N LYS A 1002 24.41 29.53 -13.06
CA LYS A 1002 24.41 29.34 -11.61
C LYS A 1002 24.83 27.93 -11.20
N THR A 1003 24.49 26.93 -12.03
CA THR A 1003 24.93 25.54 -11.88
C THR A 1003 26.44 25.42 -12.09
N LYS A 1004 26.99 26.02 -13.16
CA LYS A 1004 28.43 26.03 -13.45
C LYS A 1004 29.22 26.75 -12.36
N GLU A 1005 28.74 27.92 -11.92
CA GLU A 1005 29.36 28.71 -10.86
C GLU A 1005 29.41 27.91 -9.56
N ARG A 1006 28.26 27.43 -9.06
CA ARG A 1006 28.20 26.65 -7.82
C ARG A 1006 28.99 25.34 -7.89
N PHE A 1007 28.93 24.64 -9.03
CA PHE A 1007 29.69 23.42 -9.23
C PHE A 1007 31.19 23.70 -9.21
N LYS A 1008 31.65 24.75 -9.90
CA LYS A 1008 33.06 25.14 -9.94
C LYS A 1008 33.56 25.63 -8.58
N GLU A 1009 32.80 26.50 -7.90
CA GLU A 1009 33.11 26.95 -6.54
C GLU A 1009 33.25 25.77 -5.58
N THR A 1010 32.29 24.84 -5.63
CA THR A 1010 32.33 23.65 -4.78
C THR A 1010 33.47 22.73 -5.18
N PHE A 1011 33.73 22.52 -6.47
CA PHE A 1011 34.86 21.72 -6.95
C PHE A 1011 36.21 22.28 -6.49
N ASP A 1012 36.42 23.59 -6.64
CA ASP A 1012 37.65 24.27 -6.23
C ASP A 1012 37.81 24.22 -4.71
N ALA A 1013 36.72 24.41 -3.97
CA ALA A 1013 36.71 24.30 -2.52
C ALA A 1013 37.00 22.86 -2.05
N VAL A 1014 36.39 21.84 -2.68
CA VAL A 1014 36.65 20.42 -2.37
C VAL A 1014 38.10 20.11 -2.67
N ASN A 1015 38.61 20.53 -3.83
CA ASN A 1015 40.01 20.33 -4.24
C ASN A 1015 40.98 20.96 -3.22
N GLY A 1016 40.71 22.17 -2.74
CA GLY A 1016 41.51 22.82 -1.69
C GLY A 1016 41.49 22.06 -0.36
N LYS A 1017 40.32 21.54 0.05
CA LYS A 1017 40.20 20.72 1.26
C LYS A 1017 40.88 19.36 1.12
N VAL A 1018 40.80 18.70 -0.05
CA VAL A 1018 41.55 17.47 -0.35
C VAL A 1018 43.05 17.71 -0.24
N GLN A 1019 43.56 18.83 -0.79
CA GLN A 1019 44.96 19.22 -0.68
C GLN A 1019 45.41 19.49 0.76
N THR A 1020 44.48 19.80 1.66
CA THR A 1020 44.76 20.05 3.09
C THR A 1020 44.64 18.77 3.94
N PHE A 1021 43.58 17.98 3.74
CA PHE A 1021 43.31 16.77 4.53
C PHE A 1021 44.18 15.59 4.11
N PHE A 1022 44.56 15.49 2.84
CA PHE A 1022 45.41 14.41 2.36
C PHE A 1022 46.80 14.40 3.04
N PRO A 1023 47.57 15.51 3.08
CA PRO A 1023 48.83 15.54 3.82
C PRO A 1023 48.66 15.34 5.33
N THR A 1024 47.55 15.80 5.90
CA THR A 1024 47.24 15.66 7.33
C THR A 1024 47.02 14.19 7.73
N LEU A 1025 46.32 13.42 6.90
CA LEU A 1025 46.09 11.99 7.11
C LEU A 1025 47.34 11.15 6.81
N PHE A 1026 48.08 11.44 5.75
CA PHE A 1026 49.28 10.69 5.35
C PHE A 1026 50.59 11.14 6.03
N GLY A 1027 50.63 12.31 6.65
CA GLY A 1027 51.86 12.91 7.19
C GLY A 1027 52.81 13.42 6.09
N GLY A 1028 52.26 13.77 4.91
CA GLY A 1028 52.97 14.20 3.70
C GLY A 1028 52.28 13.76 2.41
N GLY A 1029 52.83 14.10 1.24
CA GLY A 1029 52.23 13.80 -0.07
C GLY A 1029 51.25 14.87 -0.57
N GLU A 1030 50.70 14.69 -1.77
CA GLU A 1030 49.78 15.65 -2.42
C GLU A 1030 48.65 14.91 -3.12
N ALA A 1031 47.42 15.41 -3.02
CA ALA A 1031 46.29 14.92 -3.83
C ALA A 1031 45.52 16.10 -4.44
N THR A 1032 45.09 15.93 -5.70
CA THR A 1032 44.40 16.98 -6.46
C THR A 1032 43.26 16.37 -7.26
N LEU A 1033 42.17 17.13 -7.43
CA LEU A 1033 41.08 16.80 -8.34
C LEU A 1033 41.34 17.40 -9.72
N LYS A 1034 41.02 16.65 -10.78
CA LYS A 1034 41.08 17.08 -12.18
C LYS A 1034 39.75 16.85 -12.86
N MET A 1035 39.33 17.82 -13.67
CA MET A 1035 38.19 17.67 -14.57
C MET A 1035 38.63 17.01 -15.89
N ILE A 1036 37.80 16.12 -16.40
CA ILE A 1036 38.00 15.39 -17.66
C ILE A 1036 36.87 15.81 -18.62
N GLY A 1037 37.20 16.71 -19.56
CA GLY A 1037 36.26 17.31 -20.52
C GLY A 1037 36.30 18.84 -20.50
N ASP A 1038 35.87 19.47 -21.59
CA ASP A 1038 35.96 20.92 -21.79
C ASP A 1038 34.74 21.70 -21.26
N ASP A 1039 33.59 21.03 -21.08
CA ASP A 1039 32.35 21.65 -20.61
C ASP A 1039 32.07 21.34 -19.14
N LEU A 1040 31.99 22.38 -18.30
CA LEU A 1040 31.74 22.27 -16.85
C LEU A 1040 30.40 21.60 -16.50
N LEU A 1041 29.41 21.59 -17.40
CA LEU A 1041 28.13 20.92 -17.18
C LEU A 1041 28.19 19.40 -17.38
N THR A 1042 29.19 18.91 -18.12
CA THR A 1042 29.26 17.49 -18.53
C THR A 1042 30.60 16.82 -18.22
N ALA A 1043 31.65 17.57 -17.87
CA ALA A 1043 32.98 17.06 -17.57
C ALA A 1043 32.98 16.10 -16.37
N GLY A 1044 33.64 14.95 -16.51
CA GLY A 1044 33.86 14.02 -15.41
C GLY A 1044 34.89 14.56 -14.40
N VAL A 1045 34.90 14.03 -13.18
CA VAL A 1045 35.89 14.38 -12.16
C VAL A 1045 36.75 13.17 -11.83
N SER A 1046 38.07 13.34 -11.78
CA SER A 1046 39.02 12.30 -11.39
C SER A 1046 39.96 12.82 -10.31
N ILE A 1047 40.26 11.97 -9.33
CA ILE A 1047 41.23 12.25 -8.28
C ILE A 1047 42.62 11.75 -8.68
N MET A 1048 43.65 12.52 -8.37
CA MET A 1048 45.06 12.19 -8.59
C MET A 1048 45.78 12.31 -7.24
N ALA A 1049 46.24 11.19 -6.70
CA ALA A 1049 46.89 11.14 -5.39
C ALA A 1049 48.35 10.71 -5.51
N ARG A 1050 49.23 11.35 -4.73
CA ARG A 1050 50.66 11.10 -4.65
C ARG A 1050 51.08 10.90 -3.19
N PRO A 1051 51.14 9.65 -2.71
CA PRO A 1051 51.66 9.33 -1.39
C PRO A 1051 53.15 9.71 -1.24
N PRO A 1052 53.63 9.96 -0.01
CA PRO A 1052 55.03 10.31 0.25
C PRO A 1052 55.99 9.21 -0.26
N GLY A 1053 56.99 9.60 -1.07
CA GLY A 1053 58.06 8.70 -1.55
C GLY A 1053 57.81 7.96 -2.88
N LYS A 1054 56.64 8.10 -3.54
CA LYS A 1054 56.34 7.44 -4.84
C LYS A 1054 56.12 8.47 -5.99
N LYS A 1055 56.41 8.05 -7.24
CA LYS A 1055 56.09 8.82 -8.46
C LYS A 1055 54.64 8.54 -8.90
N ASN A 1056 54.03 9.52 -9.59
CA ASN A 1056 52.63 9.50 -10.06
C ASN A 1056 52.18 8.12 -10.58
N SER A 1057 51.21 7.52 -9.90
CA SER A 1057 50.54 6.30 -10.33
C SER A 1057 49.02 6.52 -10.34
N THR A 1058 48.34 5.93 -11.31
CA THR A 1058 46.86 5.83 -11.32
C THR A 1058 46.39 5.15 -10.04
N ILE A 1059 45.26 5.60 -9.48
CA ILE A 1059 44.80 5.19 -8.14
C ILE A 1059 44.63 3.66 -8.00
N HIS A 1060 44.36 2.96 -9.10
CA HIS A 1060 44.26 1.51 -9.12
C HIS A 1060 45.54 0.78 -8.66
N LEU A 1061 46.71 1.42 -8.73
CA LEU A 1061 48.03 0.87 -8.36
C LEU A 1061 48.45 1.14 -6.90
N LEU A 1062 47.61 1.82 -6.10
CA LEU A 1062 47.88 2.10 -4.68
C LEU A 1062 47.57 0.88 -3.78
N SER A 1063 48.22 0.78 -2.63
CA SER A 1063 47.93 -0.29 -1.64
C SER A 1063 46.53 -0.13 -1.03
N GLY A 1064 45.96 -1.19 -0.45
CA GLY A 1064 44.61 -1.15 0.15
C GLY A 1064 44.43 -0.05 1.22
N GLY A 1065 45.44 0.15 2.09
CA GLY A 1065 45.44 1.22 3.09
C GLY A 1065 45.65 2.62 2.48
N GLU A 1066 46.48 2.74 1.44
CA GLU A 1066 46.68 4.01 0.70
C GLU A 1066 45.40 4.43 -0.06
N LYS A 1067 44.67 3.47 -0.64
CA LYS A 1067 43.36 3.72 -1.25
C LYS A 1067 42.35 4.20 -0.20
N ALA A 1068 42.27 3.52 0.95
CA ALA A 1068 41.36 3.89 2.03
C ALA A 1068 41.60 5.32 2.53
N LEU A 1069 42.86 5.69 2.80
CA LEU A 1069 43.23 7.04 3.26
C LEU A 1069 42.98 8.13 2.21
N THR A 1070 43.23 7.83 0.93
CA THR A 1070 42.94 8.76 -0.18
C THR A 1070 41.44 9.02 -0.28
N ALA A 1071 40.62 7.97 -0.18
CA ALA A 1071 39.17 8.10 -0.28
C ALA A 1071 38.59 8.81 0.93
N MET A 1072 39.09 8.51 2.13
CA MET A 1072 38.72 9.24 3.35
C MET A 1072 39.03 10.74 3.21
N SER A 1073 40.18 11.11 2.66
CA SER A 1073 40.50 12.54 2.45
C SER A 1073 39.50 13.26 1.54
N LEU A 1074 39.03 12.59 0.48
CA LEU A 1074 38.03 13.13 -0.45
C LEU A 1074 36.64 13.22 0.19
N VAL A 1075 36.25 12.17 0.89
CA VAL A 1075 34.99 12.10 1.61
C VAL A 1075 34.93 13.20 2.69
N PHE A 1076 35.96 13.33 3.53
CA PHE A 1076 36.01 14.38 4.55
C PHE A 1076 36.11 15.80 3.95
N ALA A 1077 36.74 15.94 2.78
CA ALA A 1077 36.72 17.21 2.05
C ALA A 1077 35.31 17.59 1.57
N LEU A 1078 34.52 16.62 1.10
CA LEU A 1078 33.11 16.82 0.74
C LEU A 1078 32.28 17.21 1.99
N PHE A 1079 32.47 16.50 3.10
CA PHE A 1079 31.79 16.81 4.37
C PHE A 1079 32.15 18.18 4.96
N SER A 1080 33.40 18.64 4.83
CA SER A 1080 33.82 19.93 5.40
C SER A 1080 33.15 21.13 4.73
N LEU A 1081 32.59 20.98 3.52
CA LEU A 1081 32.01 22.08 2.76
C LEU A 1081 30.50 22.18 2.95
N ASN A 1082 29.82 21.04 2.95
CA ASN A 1082 28.43 20.96 3.34
C ASN A 1082 28.29 19.89 4.42
N PRO A 1083 28.33 20.28 5.71
CA PRO A 1083 28.25 19.33 6.80
C PRO A 1083 26.86 18.70 6.81
N ALA A 1084 26.83 17.38 6.61
CA ALA A 1084 25.62 16.62 6.84
C ALA A 1084 25.26 16.69 8.34
N PRO A 1085 23.97 16.69 8.71
CA PRO A 1085 23.53 16.75 10.11
C PRO A 1085 24.08 15.59 10.97
N PHE A 1086 24.40 14.46 10.34
CA PHE A 1086 25.10 13.34 10.95
C PHE A 1086 25.91 12.55 9.90
N CYS A 1087 26.90 11.81 10.35
CA CYS A 1087 27.74 10.93 9.55
C CYS A 1087 27.82 9.53 10.19
N LEU A 1088 27.62 8.48 9.40
CA LEU A 1088 27.80 7.10 9.84
C LEU A 1088 29.04 6.46 9.21
N LEU A 1089 29.87 5.80 10.02
CA LEU A 1089 31.09 5.11 9.59
C LEU A 1089 31.06 3.63 10.01
N ASP A 1090 31.13 2.69 9.07
CA ASP A 1090 31.19 1.23 9.34
C ASP A 1090 32.60 0.67 9.11
N GLU A 1091 33.31 0.30 10.18
CA GLU A 1091 34.62 -0.40 10.14
C GLU A 1091 35.66 0.23 9.18
N VAL A 1092 35.62 1.56 9.08
CA VAL A 1092 36.45 2.37 8.17
C VAL A 1092 37.94 2.31 8.53
N ASP A 1093 38.24 1.97 9.78
CA ASP A 1093 39.58 1.84 10.35
C ASP A 1093 40.19 0.44 10.20
N ALA A 1094 39.45 -0.55 9.71
CA ALA A 1094 39.95 -1.92 9.51
C ALA A 1094 41.19 -2.04 8.60
N PRO A 1095 41.36 -1.24 7.52
CA PRO A 1095 42.56 -1.30 6.66
C PRO A 1095 43.68 -0.34 7.09
N LEU A 1096 43.58 0.32 8.25
CA LEU A 1096 44.53 1.34 8.74
C LEU A 1096 45.50 0.76 9.78
N ASP A 1097 46.72 1.30 9.84
CA ASP A 1097 47.68 1.04 10.91
C ASP A 1097 47.44 1.98 12.12
N ASP A 1098 48.04 1.67 13.26
CA ASP A 1098 47.82 2.44 14.51
C ASP A 1098 48.20 3.93 14.36
N ALA A 1099 49.26 4.20 13.60
CA ALA A 1099 49.74 5.56 13.34
C ALA A 1099 48.71 6.38 12.54
N ASN A 1100 48.16 5.86 11.43
CA ASN A 1100 47.17 6.57 10.64
C ASN A 1100 45.78 6.57 11.32
N THR A 1101 45.47 5.55 12.13
CA THR A 1101 44.26 5.51 12.96
C THR A 1101 44.22 6.68 13.95
N SER A 1102 45.35 7.03 14.58
CA SER A 1102 45.42 8.17 15.50
C SER A 1102 45.15 9.52 14.80
N ARG A 1103 45.67 9.71 13.58
CA ARG A 1103 45.45 10.93 12.77
C ARG A 1103 44.00 11.03 12.30
N PHE A 1104 43.41 9.91 11.93
CA PHE A 1104 42.00 9.80 11.61
C PHE A 1104 41.12 10.18 12.82
N CYS A 1105 41.41 9.66 14.02
CA CYS A 1105 40.67 10.01 15.23
C CYS A 1105 40.73 11.52 15.52
N ASN A 1106 41.90 12.14 15.39
CA ASN A 1106 42.05 13.58 15.61
C ASN A 1106 41.21 14.41 14.63
N LEU A 1107 41.19 14.03 13.35
CA LEU A 1107 40.38 14.70 12.33
C LEU A 1107 38.87 14.55 12.60
N VAL A 1108 38.41 13.35 12.94
CA VAL A 1108 37.00 13.10 13.28
C VAL A 1108 36.59 13.90 14.52
N LYS A 1109 37.46 13.98 15.52
CA LYS A 1109 37.23 14.79 16.72
C LYS A 1109 37.14 16.28 16.41
N GLU A 1110 37.99 16.81 15.53
CA GLU A 1110 37.90 18.21 15.08
C GLU A 1110 36.59 18.50 14.34
N MET A 1111 36.16 17.58 13.46
CA MET A 1111 34.91 17.73 12.70
C MET A 1111 33.65 17.53 13.56
N SER A 1112 33.75 16.84 14.70
CA SER A 1112 32.61 16.55 15.58
C SER A 1112 31.93 17.80 16.14
N ALA A 1113 32.63 18.94 16.18
CA ALA A 1113 32.08 20.22 16.62
C ALA A 1113 30.89 20.71 15.77
N GLN A 1114 30.81 20.29 14.50
CA GLN A 1114 29.77 20.73 13.56
C GLN A 1114 28.90 19.57 13.05
N THR A 1115 29.40 18.33 13.08
CA THR A 1115 28.72 17.14 12.56
C THR A 1115 28.66 16.05 13.63
N GLN A 1116 27.49 15.43 13.79
CA GLN A 1116 27.36 14.27 14.67
C GLN A 1116 27.96 13.01 14.00
N PHE A 1117 28.89 12.32 14.64
CA PHE A 1117 29.45 11.07 14.14
C PHE A 1117 28.92 9.87 14.91
N LEU A 1118 28.40 8.89 14.17
CA LEU A 1118 28.02 7.58 14.67
C LEU A 1118 28.88 6.52 13.97
N TYR A 1119 29.81 5.90 14.68
CA TYR A 1119 30.77 4.98 14.06
C TYR A 1119 30.77 3.59 14.71
N ILE A 1120 31.04 2.58 13.89
CA ILE A 1120 31.17 1.19 14.29
C ILE A 1120 32.63 0.80 14.13
N SER A 1121 33.28 0.40 15.22
CA SER A 1121 34.65 -0.05 15.18
C SER A 1121 34.96 -1.12 16.21
N HIS A 1122 36.00 -1.91 15.92
CA HIS A 1122 36.67 -2.87 16.79
C HIS A 1122 38.06 -2.41 17.26
N ASN A 1123 38.56 -1.28 16.75
CA ASN A 1123 39.87 -0.74 17.11
C ASN A 1123 39.79 0.01 18.44
N ARG A 1124 40.73 -0.29 19.33
CA ARG A 1124 40.81 0.34 20.65
C ARG A 1124 40.95 1.87 20.57
N LEU A 1125 41.75 2.39 19.64
CA LEU A 1125 42.05 3.83 19.54
C LEU A 1125 40.81 4.65 19.13
N THR A 1126 39.96 4.11 18.26
CA THR A 1126 38.71 4.77 17.84
C THR A 1126 37.61 4.66 18.91
N MET A 1127 37.61 3.59 19.71
CA MET A 1127 36.72 3.46 20.87
C MET A 1127 37.00 4.49 21.96
N GLU A 1128 38.29 4.77 22.24
CA GLU A 1128 38.71 5.75 23.26
C GLU A 1128 38.30 7.20 22.90
N MET A 1129 38.04 7.50 21.62
CA MET A 1129 37.58 8.81 21.15
C MET A 1129 36.09 9.09 21.48
N ALA A 1130 35.30 8.04 21.72
CA ALA A 1130 33.85 8.16 21.83
C ALA A 1130 33.44 8.97 23.07
N GLU A 1131 32.43 9.83 22.94
CA GLU A 1131 31.77 10.44 24.09
C GLU A 1131 30.76 9.48 24.72
N GLN A 1132 30.16 8.61 23.90
CA GLN A 1132 29.14 7.65 24.30
C GLN A 1132 29.38 6.30 23.62
N LEU A 1133 29.30 5.20 24.39
CA LEU A 1133 29.37 3.83 23.86
C LEU A 1133 27.99 3.18 23.87
N VAL A 1134 27.58 2.69 22.71
CA VAL A 1134 26.39 1.87 22.52
C VAL A 1134 26.85 0.43 22.29
N GLY A 1135 26.77 -0.40 23.33
CA GLY A 1135 27.04 -1.82 23.26
C GLY A 1135 25.89 -2.57 22.59
N VAL A 1136 26.18 -3.37 21.57
CA VAL A 1136 25.25 -4.36 21.00
C VAL A 1136 25.72 -5.74 21.43
N THR A 1137 24.84 -6.48 22.11
CA THR A 1137 25.12 -7.82 22.61
C THR A 1137 24.10 -8.81 22.06
N MET A 1138 24.46 -10.09 22.06
CA MET A 1138 23.60 -11.18 21.60
C MET A 1138 23.44 -12.17 22.74
N GLN A 1139 22.38 -12.01 23.54
CA GLN A 1139 22.07 -12.93 24.66
C GLN A 1139 21.48 -14.25 24.12
N GLU A 1140 20.67 -14.18 23.07
CA GLU A 1140 20.12 -15.33 22.34
C GLU A 1140 20.70 -15.35 20.92
N LYS A 1141 21.06 -16.53 20.41
CA LYS A 1141 21.65 -16.66 19.08
C LYS A 1141 20.67 -16.14 18.01
N GLY A 1142 21.02 -15.04 17.35
CA GLY A 1142 20.20 -14.39 16.32
C GLY A 1142 19.36 -13.19 16.81
N VAL A 1143 19.37 -12.86 18.10
CA VAL A 1143 18.63 -11.72 18.68
C VAL A 1143 19.60 -10.72 19.32
N SER A 1144 19.65 -9.52 18.75
CA SER A 1144 20.48 -8.41 19.21
C SER A 1144 19.77 -7.57 20.27
N ARG A 1145 20.49 -7.16 21.32
CA ARG A 1145 20.02 -6.23 22.36
C ARG A 1145 21.03 -5.13 22.60
N VAL A 1146 20.53 -3.94 22.92
CA VAL A 1146 21.34 -2.72 23.11
C VAL A 1146 21.56 -2.46 24.59
N VAL A 1147 22.79 -2.11 24.94
CA VAL A 1147 23.25 -1.68 26.27
C VAL A 1147 24.01 -0.38 26.08
N ALA A 1148 23.47 0.74 26.54
CA ALA A 1148 24.16 2.03 26.48
C ALA A 1148 25.00 2.23 27.75
N VAL A 1149 26.25 2.67 27.58
CA VAL A 1149 27.15 3.04 28.68
C VAL A 1149 27.75 4.41 28.36
N ASP A 1150 27.57 5.38 29.27
CA ASP A 1150 28.20 6.69 29.18
C ASP A 1150 29.63 6.59 29.75
N ILE A 1151 30.64 6.90 28.93
CA ILE A 1151 32.05 6.81 29.34
C ILE A 1151 32.35 7.81 30.46
N LYS A 1152 31.72 9.00 30.47
CA LYS A 1152 31.96 10.00 31.51
C LYS A 1152 31.46 9.53 32.88
N GLN A 1153 30.27 8.93 32.93
CA GLN A 1153 29.75 8.33 34.17
C GLN A 1153 30.53 7.09 34.61
N ALA A 1154 30.99 6.25 33.66
CA ALA A 1154 31.77 5.06 33.98
C ALA A 1154 33.17 5.39 34.53
N LEU A 1155 33.81 6.45 34.04
CA LEU A 1155 35.08 6.96 34.58
C LEU A 1155 34.90 7.59 35.97
N GLU A 1156 33.81 8.32 36.22
CA GLU A 1156 33.47 8.85 37.56
C GLU A 1156 33.19 7.76 38.60
N MET A 1157 32.74 6.57 38.19
CA MET A 1157 32.53 5.41 39.07
C MET A 1157 33.78 4.53 39.28
N ALA A 1158 34.84 4.75 38.50
CA ALA A 1158 36.06 3.92 38.52
C ALA A 1158 37.27 4.59 39.20
N GLU A 1159 37.15 5.86 39.61
CA GLU A 1159 38.09 6.48 40.54
C GLU A 1159 37.67 6.16 42.00
N PRO A 1160 38.58 5.63 42.85
CA PRO A 1160 38.25 5.08 44.18
C PRO A 1160 37.82 6.11 45.23
#